data_AF-A0A7G9P0Q9-F1
#
_entry.id   AF-A0A7G9P0Q9-F1
#
_cell.length_a   1.000
_cell.length_b   1.000
_cell.length_c   1.000
_cell.angle_alpha   90.00
_cell.angle_beta   90.00
_cell.angle_gamma   90.00
#
_symmetry.space_group_name_H-M   'P 1'
#
loop_
_entity.id
_entity.type
_entity.pdbx_description
1 polymer ?
#
loop_
_entity_poly.entity_id
_entity_poly.type
_entity_poly.pdbx_seq_one_letter_code
_entity_poly.pdbx_strand_id
1 'polypeptide(L)'
;MQRIVLAWIWVLTVVLFVAGPAGADMPSNGRIMLTGFNSNAQITAALQNAGYTVVENFNPDAAALANVDTVILLRTNGNAAITDFVNNGGGLITEWIAADWVLNSTTLIDADQTGSVGGQRSDVIFTTTADQTGLNAGIGDSYNAGEGSEFWRTISNIGDGVTIYATRAFDDGEAIIGSFSQDGRTMVIAYDWGDSFQFDIDDDTNKLLLNAVDLVTPYVWHGSASGTWSDPDNWSRPTAPGVGCLIHFDGSTNTTVNHDAPAGTVYDVLMFKSSAGSFTITGNQINLQDAGGIINRSANGQTFDAPIGFTGNGFIIAEGEELSFTNTVALVQSGAAVTITADHDVTFDGVISGDGGLIKHGNGILILNAANTYTGGTTLAQGFMLLNDGQALGAGDLNVTGDSVLQVITSSTVANNINISSGTLLTISVIGTPTFSGDIYTDTGTLLVQPIGTLTLSGNNSYPALALNAGTLIGDTDSLCGTITNNSAIQFNQATDGTYAGDMSGVGTLTKLGNGSLVMTGDNTYTGLTTLAAGTLEFASVAATPGGDVLVDGGMLVGVYGSNFDLTATAGIIAPGHSFGTMAVSGQFNLNGSTFDIEVNDAGQSDILTANTAVVTSGVIRTAALDIITAARQYSIIQTGAGVTADPVDVNQMLSDTSFILDYSAAVTANDVVLTVTPVHTFEEAGELSSNPNAAAVGHAFDQMVQGGSSESHVVAMQAMNQAQLTQTLEQIQPQVRQATTQVVRRQQQAVTSSTQARMQQMQRVVRAAERTRDSVMLADAGGQANQSAVASALQDVRDAEPPLGQLTFFARSLNDFGRVNSDRYASGHSYNSNGADFGLQCLMTENLLVGGGGSVVVSNLYGHNSSGESESTTLYANAYVSYLTPNWHIDGGLSYGHAFNDTEHPIAAMGLTANGDYDSNIYSGFISGGYFFALGDWDLEPFANLDYTHVKDDGYTETGAGAMNATLSANATDSLRPTIGLRVSRSFAFDNGMELRPRVSVAWVHELLDKQITTDANILGATFRSRGVDIDRNTVQLGVGGDVKINDQFTLFADYTASLNDDWNNHSINVGVRIMF
;
A
#
# COMPACT_ATOMS: atom_id res chain seq x y z
N MET A 1 17.17 -22.83 17.01
CA MET A 1 17.36 -24.19 16.44
C MET A 1 16.92 -24.23 14.96
N GLN A 2 17.63 -23.54 14.06
CA GLN A 2 17.14 -23.23 12.69
C GLN A 2 18.21 -23.36 11.59
N ARG A 3 19.31 -24.10 11.83
CA ARG A 3 20.50 -24.15 10.97
C ARG A 3 20.82 -25.52 10.33
N ILE A 4 19.84 -26.41 10.17
CA ILE A 4 20.05 -27.75 9.56
C ILE A 4 18.96 -28.13 8.52
N VAL A 5 18.46 -27.17 7.74
CA VAL A 5 17.68 -27.45 6.50
C VAL A 5 17.99 -26.39 5.44
N LEU A 6 19.11 -26.51 4.72
CA LEU A 6 19.40 -25.82 3.44
C LEU A 6 20.78 -26.27 2.92
N ALA A 7 20.84 -27.44 2.26
CA ALA A 7 22.10 -28.02 1.77
C ALA A 7 21.93 -28.97 0.57
N TRP A 8 21.05 -28.66 -0.38
CA TRP A 8 20.96 -29.39 -1.66
C TRP A 8 20.73 -28.44 -2.85
N ILE A 9 21.43 -28.73 -3.96
CA ILE A 9 21.34 -28.14 -5.30
C ILE A 9 22.00 -26.74 -5.48
N TRP A 10 23.30 -26.72 -5.81
CA TRP A 10 23.92 -25.69 -6.68
C TRP A 10 25.19 -26.24 -7.38
N VAL A 11 25.15 -26.35 -8.71
CA VAL A 11 26.22 -26.65 -9.70
C VAL A 11 25.65 -26.14 -11.04
N LEU A 12 26.27 -25.32 -11.90
CA LEU A 12 27.50 -24.50 -11.89
C LEU A 12 27.18 -23.34 -12.90
N THR A 13 27.19 -22.05 -12.55
CA THR A 13 28.28 -21.05 -12.70
C THR A 13 28.78 -20.77 -14.14
N VAL A 14 29.27 -19.53 -14.37
CA VAL A 14 30.11 -18.97 -15.47
C VAL A 14 29.37 -18.02 -16.46
N VAL A 15 29.77 -16.75 -16.74
CA VAL A 15 30.64 -15.73 -16.07
C VAL A 15 30.60 -14.37 -16.85
N LEU A 16 30.34 -13.22 -16.18
CA LEU A 16 30.81 -11.80 -16.43
C LEU A 16 30.70 -11.12 -17.86
N PHE A 17 30.68 -9.77 -18.07
CA PHE A 17 30.58 -8.55 -17.22
C PHE A 17 30.20 -7.28 -18.04
N VAL A 18 29.52 -6.33 -17.38
CA VAL A 18 29.77 -4.85 -17.30
C VAL A 18 30.05 -4.01 -18.58
N ALA A 19 29.17 -3.03 -18.87
CA ALA A 19 29.39 -1.58 -18.66
C ALA A 19 28.26 -0.71 -19.28
N GLY A 20 27.83 0.37 -18.59
CA GLY A 20 27.18 1.54 -19.21
C GLY A 20 28.21 2.60 -19.62
N PRO A 21 27.86 3.88 -19.90
CA PRO A 21 26.54 4.52 -19.72
C PRO A 21 26.09 5.49 -20.85
N ALA A 22 24.92 6.13 -20.64
CA ALA A 22 24.55 7.52 -21.02
C ALA A 22 24.47 7.99 -22.50
N GLY A 23 23.51 8.89 -22.73
CA GLY A 23 23.59 9.93 -23.77
C GLY A 23 22.60 9.80 -24.92
N ALA A 24 21.93 10.91 -25.26
CA ALA A 24 21.04 11.00 -26.41
C ALA A 24 21.82 11.11 -27.73
N ASP A 25 21.32 10.46 -28.78
CA ASP A 25 21.04 11.07 -30.09
C ASP A 25 20.42 10.02 -31.03
N MET A 26 19.43 10.43 -31.85
CA MET A 26 18.81 9.56 -32.85
C MET A 26 19.83 9.15 -33.93
N PRO A 27 20.09 7.84 -34.16
CA PRO A 27 20.98 7.42 -35.23
C PRO A 27 20.36 7.64 -36.61
N SER A 28 20.96 8.52 -37.40
CA SER A 28 20.78 8.56 -38.85
C SER A 28 20.99 7.17 -39.48
N ASN A 29 20.18 6.84 -40.51
CA ASN A 29 20.27 5.67 -41.41
C ASN A 29 19.26 4.50 -41.18
N GLY A 30 18.00 4.79 -40.88
CA GLY A 30 16.92 3.77 -40.94
C GLY A 30 16.75 3.17 -42.35
N ARG A 31 16.51 1.86 -42.44
CA ARG A 31 16.25 1.14 -43.71
C ARG A 31 14.75 0.99 -43.95
N ILE A 32 14.26 1.55 -45.05
CA ILE A 32 12.84 1.48 -45.44
C ILE A 32 12.61 0.34 -46.43
N MET A 33 11.63 -0.53 -46.17
CA MET A 33 11.25 -1.64 -47.05
C MET A 33 9.97 -1.33 -47.83
N LEU A 34 9.92 -1.67 -49.13
CA LEU A 34 8.77 -1.46 -50.02
C LEU A 34 8.37 -2.79 -50.67
N THR A 35 7.08 -3.15 -50.63
CA THR A 35 6.56 -4.36 -51.29
C THR A 35 5.24 -4.10 -52.02
N GLY A 36 5.25 -4.15 -53.36
CA GLY A 36 4.04 -4.01 -54.18
C GLY A 36 4.35 -4.01 -55.69
N PHE A 37 3.59 -4.77 -56.48
CA PHE A 37 3.87 -5.05 -57.89
C PHE A 37 3.68 -3.85 -58.84
N ASN A 38 4.73 -3.06 -59.06
CA ASN A 38 5.18 -2.61 -60.40
C ASN A 38 6.43 -1.71 -60.27
N SER A 39 7.49 -2.01 -61.00
CA SER A 39 8.80 -1.35 -60.87
C SER A 39 8.83 0.05 -61.49
N ASN A 40 8.53 1.09 -60.70
CA ASN A 40 8.77 2.48 -61.12
C ASN A 40 10.20 2.92 -60.76
N ALA A 41 11.12 2.78 -61.71
CA ALA A 41 12.54 3.04 -61.54
C ALA A 41 12.90 4.48 -61.09
N GLN A 42 12.01 5.46 -61.25
CA GLN A 42 12.25 6.82 -60.78
C GLN A 42 12.13 6.94 -59.25
N ILE A 43 11.26 6.14 -58.63
CA ILE A 43 11.05 6.15 -57.16
C ILE A 43 12.24 5.45 -56.47
N THR A 44 12.67 4.29 -56.98
CA THR A 44 13.86 3.58 -56.49
C THR A 44 15.11 4.47 -56.56
N ALA A 45 15.28 5.25 -57.63
CA ALA A 45 16.41 6.17 -57.79
C ALA A 45 16.34 7.39 -56.84
N ALA A 46 15.14 7.92 -56.56
CA ALA A 46 14.97 9.02 -55.61
C ALA A 46 15.31 8.59 -54.17
N LEU A 47 14.85 7.41 -53.75
CA LEU A 47 15.08 6.88 -52.41
C LEU A 47 16.55 6.48 -52.17
N GLN A 48 17.22 5.91 -53.18
CA GLN A 48 18.66 5.62 -53.10
C GLN A 48 19.50 6.91 -53.03
N ASN A 49 19.13 7.96 -53.77
CA ASN A 49 19.79 9.27 -53.67
C ASN A 49 19.55 9.96 -52.32
N ALA A 50 18.45 9.64 -51.62
CA ALA A 50 18.16 10.12 -50.28
C ALA A 50 18.79 9.25 -49.15
N GLY A 51 19.58 8.24 -49.50
CA GLY A 51 20.36 7.43 -48.54
C GLY A 51 19.72 6.09 -48.11
N TYR A 52 18.53 5.75 -48.62
CA TYR A 52 17.79 4.57 -48.17
C TYR A 52 18.15 3.29 -48.93
N THR A 53 18.21 2.16 -48.21
CA THR A 53 18.42 0.82 -48.81
C THR A 53 17.09 0.21 -49.24
N VAL A 54 16.84 0.10 -50.54
CA VAL A 54 15.61 -0.52 -51.10
C VAL A 54 15.82 -2.02 -51.33
N VAL A 55 14.87 -2.85 -50.89
CA VAL A 55 14.84 -4.30 -51.12
C VAL A 55 13.54 -4.68 -51.83
N GLU A 56 13.65 -5.22 -53.04
CA GLU A 56 12.50 -5.66 -53.85
C GLU A 56 12.25 -7.18 -53.66
N ASN A 57 10.97 -7.60 -53.63
CA ASN A 57 10.53 -9.00 -53.54
C ASN A 57 11.08 -9.81 -52.34
N PHE A 58 11.02 -9.24 -51.13
CA PHE A 58 11.40 -9.93 -49.89
C PHE A 58 10.28 -10.83 -49.35
N ASN A 59 10.64 -12.02 -48.85
CA ASN A 59 9.73 -12.98 -48.20
C ASN A 59 10.28 -13.31 -46.80
N PRO A 60 9.71 -12.77 -45.70
CA PRO A 60 10.34 -12.85 -44.38
C PRO A 60 10.14 -14.19 -43.65
N ASP A 61 11.21 -14.69 -43.05
CA ASP A 61 11.14 -15.48 -41.80
C ASP A 61 11.19 -14.48 -40.62
N ALA A 62 10.50 -14.78 -39.52
CA ALA A 62 10.40 -13.92 -38.34
C ALA A 62 11.77 -13.53 -37.75
N ALA A 63 12.80 -14.37 -37.91
CA ALA A 63 14.17 -14.07 -37.49
C ALA A 63 14.83 -12.91 -38.25
N ALA A 64 14.31 -12.52 -39.42
CA ALA A 64 14.90 -11.48 -40.28
C ALA A 64 14.38 -10.05 -40.01
N LEU A 65 13.32 -9.90 -39.20
CA LEU A 65 12.65 -8.62 -38.95
C LEU A 65 13.06 -7.92 -37.64
N ALA A 66 13.88 -8.56 -36.80
CA ALA A 66 14.24 -8.06 -35.47
C ALA A 66 15.12 -6.80 -35.43
N ASN A 67 15.46 -6.20 -36.58
CA ASN A 67 16.30 -5.00 -36.73
C ASN A 67 15.74 -4.04 -37.82
N VAL A 68 14.42 -3.85 -37.86
CA VAL A 68 13.75 -2.94 -38.81
C VAL A 68 12.85 -1.98 -38.02
N ASP A 69 13.29 -0.72 -37.89
CA ASP A 69 12.63 0.25 -36.98
C ASP A 69 11.35 0.88 -37.56
N THR A 70 11.09 0.81 -38.87
CA THR A 70 9.87 1.35 -39.50
C THR A 70 9.55 0.66 -40.82
N VAL A 71 8.26 0.39 -41.09
CA VAL A 71 7.76 -0.14 -42.36
C VAL A 71 6.68 0.79 -42.92
N ILE A 72 6.83 1.23 -44.18
CA ILE A 72 5.87 2.12 -44.85
C ILE A 72 5.25 1.40 -46.04
N LEU A 73 3.92 1.21 -46.01
CA LEU A 73 3.15 0.58 -47.08
C LEU A 73 2.47 1.64 -47.95
N LEU A 74 2.85 1.72 -49.23
CA LEU A 74 2.24 2.62 -50.20
C LEU A 74 1.46 1.81 -51.25
N ARG A 75 0.14 2.04 -51.34
CA ARG A 75 -0.67 1.71 -52.53
C ARG A 75 -0.97 3.00 -53.29
N THR A 76 -0.71 3.01 -54.59
CA THR A 76 -0.98 4.17 -55.47
C THR A 76 -1.80 3.73 -56.68
N ASN A 77 -3.06 4.15 -56.75
CA ASN A 77 -3.90 4.02 -57.94
C ASN A 77 -4.09 5.42 -58.57
N GLY A 78 -3.64 5.60 -59.82
CA GLY A 78 -3.91 6.81 -60.62
C GLY A 78 -2.82 7.89 -60.59
N ASN A 79 -2.34 8.27 -61.78
CA ASN A 79 -1.15 9.13 -61.96
C ASN A 79 -1.47 10.66 -61.98
N ALA A 80 -2.64 11.07 -61.50
CA ALA A 80 -3.11 12.46 -61.59
C ALA A 80 -2.95 13.26 -60.28
N ALA A 81 -3.33 12.68 -59.13
CA ALA A 81 -3.32 13.37 -57.82
C ALA A 81 -1.91 13.70 -57.29
N ILE A 82 -0.88 12.97 -57.75
CA ILE A 82 0.52 13.15 -57.31
C ILE A 82 1.12 14.44 -57.89
N THR A 83 0.64 14.93 -59.05
CA THR A 83 1.17 16.13 -59.69
C THR A 83 0.81 17.40 -58.90
N ASP A 84 -0.30 17.43 -58.17
CA ASP A 84 -0.66 18.57 -57.32
C ASP A 84 0.09 18.54 -55.98
N PHE A 85 0.23 17.34 -55.38
CA PHE A 85 0.98 17.14 -54.14
C PHE A 85 2.45 17.57 -54.24
N VAL A 86 3.09 17.31 -55.39
CA VAL A 86 4.49 17.68 -55.64
C VAL A 86 4.68 19.17 -55.96
N ASN A 87 3.66 19.87 -56.45
CA ASN A 87 3.78 21.28 -56.85
C ASN A 87 3.35 22.30 -55.79
N ASN A 88 2.51 21.91 -54.81
CA ASN A 88 1.87 22.85 -53.87
C ASN A 88 2.23 22.69 -52.37
N GLY A 89 3.16 21.79 -52.00
CA GLY A 89 3.89 21.87 -50.72
C GLY A 89 3.07 21.61 -49.44
N GLY A 90 2.22 20.59 -49.42
CA GLY A 90 1.49 20.15 -48.22
C GLY A 90 2.37 19.45 -47.19
N GLY A 91 2.17 19.77 -45.90
CA GLY A 91 2.93 19.21 -44.77
C GLY A 91 2.48 17.82 -44.32
N LEU A 92 3.38 17.12 -43.61
CA LEU A 92 3.19 15.76 -43.09
C LEU A 92 2.44 15.78 -41.74
N ILE A 93 1.52 14.84 -41.51
CA ILE A 93 0.81 14.67 -40.23
C ILE A 93 1.16 13.29 -39.61
N THR A 94 1.99 13.37 -38.56
CA THR A 94 2.20 12.46 -37.40
C THR A 94 2.40 10.94 -37.54
N GLU A 95 3.28 10.42 -36.68
CA GLU A 95 3.62 9.00 -36.47
C GLU A 95 2.53 8.24 -35.70
N TRP A 96 2.45 6.91 -35.90
CA TRP A 96 1.73 5.96 -35.05
C TRP A 96 2.64 4.76 -34.74
N ILE A 97 2.69 4.33 -33.47
CA ILE A 97 3.65 3.35 -32.95
C ILE A 97 3.10 1.92 -33.03
N ALA A 98 3.97 0.94 -33.27
CA ALA A 98 3.60 -0.43 -33.57
C ALA A 98 3.21 -1.28 -32.34
N ALA A 99 1.91 -1.37 -32.07
CA ALA A 99 1.31 -2.44 -31.28
C ALA A 99 -0.14 -2.69 -31.75
N ASP A 100 -0.30 -3.51 -32.79
CA ASP A 100 -1.44 -4.42 -33.06
C ASP A 100 -1.47 -4.85 -34.54
N TRP A 101 -1.11 -6.10 -34.80
CA TRP A 101 -1.17 -6.72 -36.13
C TRP A 101 -2.30 -7.76 -36.18
N VAL A 102 -3.47 -7.35 -36.68
CA VAL A 102 -4.51 -8.29 -37.14
C VAL A 102 -4.97 -7.89 -38.54
N LEU A 103 -4.60 -8.68 -39.55
CA LEU A 103 -5.11 -8.51 -40.91
C LEU A 103 -6.56 -9.00 -40.99
N ASN A 104 -7.46 -8.14 -41.47
CA ASN A 104 -8.71 -8.56 -42.12
C ASN A 104 -8.68 -8.10 -43.61
N SER A 105 -9.15 -8.96 -44.52
CA SER A 105 -8.84 -8.89 -45.94
C SER A 105 -10.04 -8.55 -46.83
N THR A 106 -10.55 -7.33 -46.72
CA THR A 106 -11.62 -6.81 -47.60
C THR A 106 -11.49 -5.30 -47.83
N THR A 107 -10.79 -4.92 -48.91
CA THR A 107 -11.17 -3.85 -49.87
C THR A 107 -10.01 -3.55 -50.82
N LEU A 108 -10.26 -3.74 -52.11
CA LEU A 108 -9.48 -3.20 -53.22
C LEU A 108 -10.46 -3.06 -54.39
N ILE A 109 -10.74 -1.83 -54.81
CA ILE A 109 -11.50 -1.54 -56.03
C ILE A 109 -10.51 -1.01 -57.06
N ASP A 110 -10.63 -1.50 -58.29
CA ASP A 110 -9.85 -1.10 -59.46
C ASP A 110 -10.79 -0.63 -60.57
N ALA A 111 -10.40 0.44 -61.25
CA ALA A 111 -11.05 1.00 -62.42
C ALA A 111 -10.01 1.79 -63.22
N ASP A 112 -9.67 1.38 -64.45
CA ASP A 112 -10.44 1.83 -65.63
C ASP A 112 -9.98 1.20 -66.98
N GLN A 113 -10.95 0.92 -67.86
CA GLN A 113 -10.92 0.87 -69.35
C GLN A 113 -10.17 -0.23 -70.18
N THR A 114 -10.99 -0.82 -71.09
CA THR A 114 -10.71 -1.18 -72.51
C THR A 114 -10.00 -2.49 -72.89
N GLY A 115 -10.78 -3.56 -73.06
CA GLY A 115 -10.40 -4.77 -73.80
C GLY A 115 -11.47 -5.86 -73.78
N SER A 116 -12.37 -5.89 -74.77
CA SER A 116 -13.66 -6.60 -74.70
C SER A 116 -13.61 -8.12 -74.51
N VAL A 117 -14.19 -8.64 -73.42
CA VAL A 117 -14.91 -9.93 -73.38
C VAL A 117 -16.11 -9.84 -72.42
N GLY A 118 -17.34 -9.94 -72.97
CA GLY A 118 -18.58 -10.35 -72.28
C GLY A 118 -18.99 -9.72 -70.94
N GLY A 119 -19.95 -8.78 -70.97
CA GLY A 119 -20.70 -8.29 -69.79
C GLY A 119 -20.29 -6.87 -69.36
N GLN A 120 -20.99 -5.85 -69.87
CA GLN A 120 -20.75 -4.45 -69.47
C GLN A 120 -21.70 -4.03 -68.34
N ARG A 121 -21.14 -3.68 -67.17
CA ARG A 121 -21.81 -2.73 -66.26
C ARG A 121 -21.86 -1.36 -66.97
N SER A 122 -22.98 -0.65 -66.85
CA SER A 122 -23.21 0.64 -67.50
C SER A 122 -23.72 1.64 -66.47
N ASP A 123 -22.83 2.48 -65.97
CA ASP A 123 -23.18 3.51 -64.99
C ASP A 123 -23.92 4.68 -65.68
N VAL A 124 -25.09 5.04 -65.14
CA VAL A 124 -25.87 6.20 -65.59
C VAL A 124 -25.84 7.25 -64.49
N ILE A 125 -25.06 8.32 -64.71
CA ILE A 125 -24.92 9.44 -63.79
C ILE A 125 -25.96 10.52 -64.12
N PHE A 126 -26.76 10.91 -63.14
CA PHE A 126 -27.59 12.13 -63.21
C PHE A 126 -26.96 13.22 -62.35
N THR A 127 -26.47 14.28 -62.99
CA THR A 127 -26.04 15.51 -62.30
C THR A 127 -27.15 16.56 -62.38
N THR A 128 -27.70 16.95 -61.23
CA THR A 128 -28.44 18.21 -61.13
C THR A 128 -27.43 19.36 -61.14
N THR A 129 -27.63 20.34 -62.02
CA THR A 129 -26.83 21.57 -62.01
C THR A 129 -27.40 22.51 -60.96
N ALA A 130 -26.59 22.83 -59.95
CA ALA A 130 -26.96 23.72 -58.87
C ALA A 130 -27.09 25.18 -59.36
N ASP A 131 -28.32 25.59 -59.75
CA ASP A 131 -28.83 26.96 -59.55
C ASP A 131 -30.34 27.13 -59.88
N GLN A 132 -31.22 26.19 -59.50
CA GLN A 132 -32.68 26.33 -59.66
C GLN A 132 -33.43 25.91 -58.39
N THR A 133 -34.26 26.80 -57.86
CA THR A 133 -35.23 26.50 -56.80
C THR A 133 -36.41 25.71 -57.38
N GLY A 134 -36.41 24.40 -57.21
CA GLY A 134 -37.48 23.48 -57.63
C GLY A 134 -36.96 22.25 -58.38
N LEU A 135 -37.31 21.06 -57.91
CA LEU A 135 -36.80 19.75 -58.37
C LEU A 135 -37.37 19.25 -59.72
N ASN A 136 -37.93 20.14 -60.56
CA ASN A 136 -38.93 19.77 -61.56
C ASN A 136 -38.40 19.62 -63.02
N ALA A 137 -37.19 19.07 -63.22
CA ALA A 137 -36.67 18.79 -64.56
C ALA A 137 -35.56 17.71 -64.58
N GLY A 138 -35.89 16.46 -64.91
CA GLY A 138 -34.86 15.49 -65.36
C GLY A 138 -35.18 14.00 -65.26
N ILE A 139 -36.05 13.56 -64.35
CA ILE A 139 -36.31 12.12 -64.11
C ILE A 139 -37.59 11.70 -64.83
N GLY A 140 -37.48 11.47 -66.14
CA GLY A 140 -38.58 11.03 -66.99
C GLY A 140 -38.51 9.54 -67.34
N ASP A 141 -39.60 8.84 -67.04
CA ASP A 141 -40.01 7.48 -67.46
C ASP A 141 -39.15 6.27 -67.06
N SER A 142 -39.88 5.23 -66.63
CA SER A 142 -39.41 3.95 -66.08
C SER A 142 -38.44 3.18 -66.97
N TYR A 143 -37.37 2.65 -66.37
CA TYR A 143 -36.42 1.74 -67.02
C TYR A 143 -36.77 0.28 -66.73
N ASN A 144 -36.69 -0.59 -67.74
CA ASN A 144 -37.02 -2.02 -67.65
C ASN A 144 -35.93 -2.81 -68.38
N ALA A 145 -35.36 -3.85 -67.76
CA ALA A 145 -34.14 -4.49 -68.24
C ALA A 145 -34.27 -6.03 -68.32
N GLY A 146 -33.56 -6.69 -69.26
CA GLY A 146 -33.68 -8.15 -69.56
C GLY A 146 -32.47 -9.01 -69.13
N GLU A 147 -32.77 -10.08 -68.36
CA GLU A 147 -32.02 -10.71 -67.23
C GLU A 147 -30.47 -10.70 -67.21
N GLY A 148 -29.87 -10.38 -66.04
CA GLY A 148 -28.67 -11.08 -65.54
C GLY A 148 -27.41 -10.32 -65.08
N SER A 149 -27.46 -9.17 -64.37
CA SER A 149 -26.28 -8.51 -63.76
C SER A 149 -26.64 -7.44 -62.69
N GLU A 150 -25.85 -7.32 -61.61
CA GLU A 150 -25.89 -6.23 -60.61
C GLU A 150 -25.69 -4.81 -61.21
N PHE A 151 -26.33 -3.78 -60.65
CA PHE A 151 -26.12 -2.37 -61.01
C PHE A 151 -25.89 -1.44 -59.79
N TRP A 152 -25.17 -0.35 -60.03
CA TRP A 152 -24.85 0.69 -59.06
C TRP A 152 -25.29 2.06 -59.60
N ARG A 153 -25.79 2.95 -58.73
CA ARG A 153 -26.14 4.33 -59.09
C ARG A 153 -25.65 5.32 -58.04
N THR A 154 -25.10 6.44 -58.48
CA THR A 154 -24.66 7.54 -57.61
C THR A 154 -25.52 8.78 -57.86
N ILE A 155 -25.99 9.40 -56.77
CA ILE A 155 -26.71 10.68 -56.77
C ILE A 155 -25.83 11.70 -56.03
N SER A 156 -25.55 12.83 -56.67
CA SER A 156 -24.63 13.87 -56.16
C SER A 156 -25.31 15.25 -56.19
N ASN A 157 -24.77 16.21 -55.43
CA ASN A 157 -25.31 17.58 -55.26
C ASN A 157 -26.71 17.60 -54.61
N ILE A 158 -26.90 16.78 -53.57
CA ILE A 158 -28.09 16.84 -52.72
C ILE A 158 -27.99 18.12 -51.87
N GLY A 159 -29.00 18.98 -51.94
CA GLY A 159 -28.97 20.30 -51.30
C GLY A 159 -29.10 20.25 -49.78
N ASP A 160 -28.51 21.20 -49.08
CA ASP A 160 -28.60 21.30 -47.62
C ASP A 160 -30.07 21.37 -47.17
N GLY A 161 -30.49 20.48 -46.28
CA GLY A 161 -31.85 20.38 -45.76
C GLY A 161 -32.79 19.39 -46.47
N VAL A 162 -32.32 18.62 -47.46
CA VAL A 162 -33.10 17.54 -48.08
C VAL A 162 -32.90 16.24 -47.29
N THR A 163 -33.99 15.70 -46.71
CA THR A 163 -33.98 14.38 -46.03
C THR A 163 -34.48 13.30 -46.98
N ILE A 164 -33.76 12.16 -47.04
CA ILE A 164 -34.09 11.03 -47.92
C ILE A 164 -34.56 9.84 -47.08
N TYR A 165 -35.64 9.19 -47.50
CA TYR A 165 -36.16 7.98 -46.86
C TYR A 165 -36.21 6.82 -47.86
N ALA A 166 -35.63 5.68 -47.47
CA ALA A 166 -35.92 4.39 -48.07
C ALA A 166 -36.96 3.68 -47.18
N THR A 167 -38.01 3.11 -47.78
CA THR A 167 -39.20 2.65 -47.04
C THR A 167 -39.34 1.14 -46.88
N ARG A 168 -38.40 0.32 -47.39
CA ARG A 168 -38.35 -1.13 -47.13
C ARG A 168 -37.00 -1.76 -47.50
N ALA A 169 -36.66 -2.89 -46.87
CA ALA A 169 -35.73 -3.90 -47.40
C ALA A 169 -36.53 -5.07 -48.02
N PHE A 170 -35.95 -5.81 -48.97
CA PHE A 170 -36.65 -6.89 -49.69
C PHE A 170 -36.28 -8.30 -49.19
N ASP A 171 -37.18 -9.25 -49.50
CA ASP A 171 -37.44 -10.44 -48.67
C ASP A 171 -36.33 -11.54 -48.68
N ASP A 172 -35.21 -11.36 -49.39
CA ASP A 172 -34.05 -12.29 -49.40
C ASP A 172 -32.75 -11.68 -48.81
N GLY A 173 -32.83 -10.55 -48.11
CA GLY A 173 -31.70 -9.98 -47.35
C GLY A 173 -30.79 -9.02 -48.12
N GLU A 174 -31.16 -8.65 -49.34
CA GLU A 174 -30.48 -7.60 -50.10
C GLU A 174 -31.03 -6.22 -49.70
N ALA A 175 -30.31 -5.57 -48.78
CA ALA A 175 -30.62 -4.22 -48.35
C ALA A 175 -30.20 -3.19 -49.42
N ILE A 176 -31.03 -2.16 -49.61
CA ILE A 176 -30.62 -0.92 -50.28
C ILE A 176 -29.64 -0.20 -49.34
N ILE A 177 -28.34 -0.49 -49.46
CA ILE A 177 -27.31 0.23 -48.70
C ILE A 177 -27.07 1.58 -49.36
N GLY A 178 -27.76 2.60 -48.85
CA GLY A 178 -27.44 4.00 -49.09
C GLY A 178 -26.29 4.43 -48.18
N SER A 179 -25.07 4.53 -48.70
CA SER A 179 -23.99 5.22 -47.98
C SER A 179 -23.98 6.70 -48.36
N PHE A 180 -24.02 7.56 -47.34
CA PHE A 180 -23.79 8.99 -47.49
C PHE A 180 -22.30 9.31 -47.39
N SER A 181 -21.85 10.30 -48.14
CA SER A 181 -20.56 10.95 -47.88
C SER A 181 -20.55 11.63 -46.51
N GLN A 182 -19.36 11.85 -45.95
CA GLN A 182 -19.17 12.44 -44.60
C GLN A 182 -19.73 13.87 -44.46
N ASP A 183 -20.11 14.51 -45.58
CA ASP A 183 -20.76 15.82 -45.68
C ASP A 183 -22.26 15.75 -46.04
N GLY A 184 -22.84 14.55 -46.19
CA GLY A 184 -24.24 14.31 -46.53
C GLY A 184 -24.66 14.58 -47.98
N ARG A 185 -23.75 15.03 -48.87
CA ARG A 185 -24.11 15.60 -50.19
C ARG A 185 -24.12 14.63 -51.37
N THR A 186 -23.65 13.41 -51.16
CA THR A 186 -23.64 12.32 -52.15
C THR A 186 -24.17 11.04 -51.53
N MET A 187 -25.01 10.32 -52.28
CA MET A 187 -25.56 9.02 -51.89
C MET A 187 -25.28 7.99 -53.00
N VAL A 188 -24.76 6.83 -52.64
CA VAL A 188 -24.59 5.68 -53.55
C VAL A 188 -25.67 4.65 -53.23
N ILE A 189 -26.38 4.17 -54.26
CA ILE A 189 -27.42 3.14 -54.17
C ILE A 189 -26.98 1.91 -54.97
N ALA A 190 -27.00 0.73 -54.33
CA ALA A 190 -26.89 -0.57 -54.99
C ALA A 190 -28.26 -1.26 -55.00
N TYR A 191 -28.58 -1.97 -56.09
CA TYR A 191 -29.81 -2.78 -56.22
C TYR A 191 -29.58 -3.93 -57.21
N ASP A 192 -30.20 -5.08 -56.95
CA ASP A 192 -30.30 -6.18 -57.93
C ASP A 192 -31.64 -6.14 -58.70
N TRP A 193 -31.83 -7.12 -59.58
CA TRP A 193 -32.71 -7.00 -60.73
C TRP A 193 -34.09 -7.65 -60.56
N GLY A 194 -35.12 -6.81 -60.54
CA GLY A 194 -36.52 -7.22 -60.54
C GLY A 194 -37.45 -6.10 -60.08
N ASP A 195 -36.93 -5.20 -59.24
CA ASP A 195 -37.69 -4.12 -58.64
C ASP A 195 -37.90 -2.93 -59.56
N SER A 196 -39.07 -2.31 -59.41
CA SER A 196 -39.37 -1.00 -59.97
C SER A 196 -39.34 0.03 -58.83
N PHE A 197 -38.59 1.11 -59.03
CA PHE A 197 -38.54 2.25 -58.10
C PHE A 197 -39.15 3.48 -58.75
N GLN A 198 -39.93 4.23 -57.99
CA GLN A 198 -40.41 5.56 -58.36
C GLN A 198 -39.79 6.57 -57.40
N PHE A 199 -39.12 7.58 -57.95
CA PHE A 199 -38.69 8.75 -57.20
C PHE A 199 -39.90 9.67 -57.09
N ASP A 200 -40.32 9.98 -55.89
CA ASP A 200 -41.36 10.97 -55.63
C ASP A 200 -40.77 12.15 -54.86
N ILE A 201 -41.20 13.35 -55.19
CA ILE A 201 -40.66 14.59 -54.63
C ILE A 201 -41.81 15.25 -53.86
N ASP A 202 -41.65 15.34 -52.56
CA ASP A 202 -42.58 16.10 -51.73
C ASP A 202 -42.19 17.58 -51.76
N ASP A 203 -42.78 18.30 -52.72
CA ASP A 203 -42.58 19.75 -52.94
C ASP A 203 -42.98 20.60 -51.71
N ASP A 204 -43.81 20.08 -50.79
CA ASP A 204 -44.23 20.80 -49.57
C ASP A 204 -43.26 20.60 -48.39
N THR A 205 -42.53 19.47 -48.34
CA THR A 205 -41.59 19.15 -47.24
C THR A 205 -40.11 19.11 -47.62
N ASN A 206 -39.78 19.32 -48.91
CA ASN A 206 -38.41 19.32 -49.43
C ASN A 206 -37.71 17.95 -49.27
N LYS A 207 -38.48 16.86 -49.24
CA LYS A 207 -38.02 15.47 -49.07
C LYS A 207 -37.99 14.73 -50.41
N LEU A 208 -36.94 13.93 -50.63
CA LEU A 208 -36.85 13.00 -51.76
C LEU A 208 -37.23 11.60 -51.26
N LEU A 209 -38.32 11.04 -51.78
CA LEU A 209 -38.86 9.75 -51.37
C LEU A 209 -38.47 8.67 -52.38
N LEU A 210 -37.79 7.62 -51.89
CA LEU A 210 -37.46 6.45 -52.70
C LEU A 210 -38.58 5.40 -52.56
N ASN A 211 -39.66 5.58 -53.32
CA ASN A 211 -40.78 4.65 -53.29
C ASN A 211 -40.42 3.39 -54.08
N ALA A 212 -40.26 2.26 -53.40
CA ALA A 212 -40.46 0.96 -54.03
C ALA A 212 -41.89 0.92 -54.62
N VAL A 213 -42.04 0.46 -55.87
CA VAL A 213 -43.38 0.18 -56.42
C VAL A 213 -43.96 -1.00 -55.63
N ASP A 214 -45.11 -0.78 -54.98
CA ASP A 214 -45.74 -1.70 -54.02
C ASP A 214 -45.78 -3.18 -54.47
N LEU A 215 -44.80 -3.98 -54.02
CA LEU A 215 -44.87 -5.45 -54.09
C LEU A 215 -45.45 -6.07 -52.81
N VAL A 216 -45.48 -5.33 -51.69
CA VAL A 216 -46.18 -5.73 -50.45
C VAL A 216 -47.09 -4.60 -49.98
N THR A 217 -48.39 -4.72 -50.28
CA THR A 217 -49.40 -3.78 -49.77
C THR A 217 -49.50 -3.84 -48.24
N PRO A 218 -49.45 -2.70 -47.54
CA PRO A 218 -49.39 -2.64 -46.06
C PRO A 218 -50.69 -3.10 -45.40
N TYR A 219 -50.57 -3.61 -44.18
CA TYR A 219 -51.72 -3.82 -43.29
C TYR A 219 -52.06 -2.48 -42.63
N VAL A 220 -53.17 -1.87 -43.05
CA VAL A 220 -53.65 -0.61 -42.46
C VAL A 220 -54.64 -0.94 -41.35
N TRP A 221 -54.41 -0.41 -40.16
CA TRP A 221 -55.33 -0.48 -39.03
C TRP A 221 -56.50 0.46 -39.27
N HIS A 222 -57.72 -0.06 -39.15
CA HIS A 222 -58.96 0.74 -39.21
C HIS A 222 -59.76 0.70 -37.91
N GLY A 223 -59.54 -0.32 -37.06
CA GLY A 223 -60.08 -0.41 -35.69
C GLY A 223 -61.59 -0.63 -35.61
N SER A 224 -61.98 -1.87 -35.30
CA SER A 224 -63.34 -2.26 -34.93
C SER A 224 -63.51 -2.33 -33.39
N ALA A 225 -64.63 -2.91 -32.93
CA ALA A 225 -64.97 -3.01 -31.51
C ALA A 225 -64.11 -3.98 -30.68
N SER A 226 -63.33 -4.87 -31.31
CA SER A 226 -62.49 -5.86 -30.61
C SER A 226 -61.13 -5.31 -30.17
N GLY A 227 -60.51 -4.44 -30.96
CA GLY A 227 -59.22 -3.82 -30.65
C GLY A 227 -58.00 -4.75 -30.63
N THR A 228 -58.11 -5.99 -31.12
CA THR A 228 -57.04 -7.00 -31.13
C THR A 228 -56.36 -7.18 -32.51
N TRP A 229 -55.08 -7.52 -32.55
CA TRP A 229 -54.37 -7.76 -33.83
C TRP A 229 -54.82 -9.05 -34.53
N SER A 230 -55.26 -10.07 -33.78
CA SER A 230 -55.69 -11.36 -34.32
C SER A 230 -57.03 -11.33 -35.06
N ASP A 231 -57.82 -10.26 -34.88
CA ASP A 231 -59.13 -10.08 -35.53
C ASP A 231 -58.97 -9.45 -36.92
N PRO A 232 -59.31 -10.16 -38.02
CA PRO A 232 -59.19 -9.62 -39.38
C PRO A 232 -60.05 -8.37 -39.62
N ASP A 233 -61.15 -8.18 -38.90
CA ASP A 233 -62.05 -7.03 -39.10
C ASP A 233 -61.41 -5.70 -38.66
N ASN A 234 -60.26 -5.73 -37.97
CA ASN A 234 -59.49 -4.53 -37.60
C ASN A 234 -58.55 -4.01 -38.70
N TRP A 235 -58.34 -4.78 -39.77
CA TRP A 235 -57.31 -4.56 -40.78
C TRP A 235 -57.87 -4.35 -42.19
N SER A 236 -57.09 -3.67 -43.06
CA SER A 236 -57.40 -3.51 -44.49
C SER A 236 -57.39 -4.81 -45.31
N ARG A 237 -56.99 -5.94 -44.71
CA ARG A 237 -56.83 -7.26 -45.35
C ARG A 237 -57.65 -8.32 -44.61
N PRO A 238 -58.16 -9.36 -45.31
CA PRO A 238 -59.02 -10.40 -44.72
C PRO A 238 -58.29 -11.41 -43.82
N THR A 239 -57.08 -11.08 -43.35
CA THR A 239 -56.25 -11.88 -42.45
C THR A 239 -55.55 -10.95 -41.47
N ALA A 240 -55.21 -11.43 -40.28
CA ALA A 240 -54.31 -10.71 -39.38
C ALA A 240 -52.89 -10.57 -40.00
N PRO A 241 -52.09 -9.55 -39.62
CA PRO A 241 -50.72 -9.39 -40.06
C PRO A 241 -49.82 -10.55 -39.59
N GLY A 242 -48.99 -11.05 -40.49
CA GLY A 242 -48.03 -12.13 -40.23
C GLY A 242 -46.58 -11.65 -40.18
N VAL A 243 -45.65 -12.58 -40.32
CA VAL A 243 -44.21 -12.28 -40.37
C VAL A 243 -43.85 -11.40 -41.58
N GLY A 244 -42.89 -10.48 -41.42
CA GLY A 244 -42.38 -9.60 -42.48
C GLY A 244 -43.35 -8.51 -42.96
N CYS A 245 -44.45 -8.30 -42.23
CA CYS A 245 -45.51 -7.36 -42.64
C CYS A 245 -45.21 -5.92 -42.23
N LEU A 246 -45.45 -4.99 -43.15
CA LEU A 246 -45.53 -3.54 -42.92
C LEU A 246 -46.89 -3.17 -42.31
N ILE A 247 -46.87 -2.50 -41.16
CA ILE A 247 -48.04 -2.10 -40.37
C ILE A 247 -48.22 -0.58 -40.44
N HIS A 248 -49.39 -0.13 -40.89
CA HIS A 248 -49.75 1.29 -40.92
C HIS A 248 -50.89 1.59 -39.95
N PHE A 249 -50.72 2.58 -39.09
CA PHE A 249 -51.79 3.18 -38.32
C PHE A 249 -52.25 4.47 -39.00
N ASP A 250 -53.53 4.53 -39.34
CA ASP A 250 -54.23 5.67 -39.93
C ASP A 250 -55.46 6.01 -39.06
N GLY A 251 -56.23 7.04 -39.41
CA GLY A 251 -57.31 7.62 -38.62
C GLY A 251 -58.23 6.59 -37.95
N SER A 252 -58.35 6.69 -36.62
CA SER A 252 -58.95 5.67 -35.75
C SER A 252 -60.00 6.23 -34.79
N THR A 253 -60.91 5.36 -34.35
CA THR A 253 -61.87 5.61 -33.26
C THR A 253 -61.47 4.95 -31.95
N ASN A 254 -60.47 4.07 -31.95
CA ASN A 254 -60.02 3.32 -30.78
C ASN A 254 -58.58 3.72 -30.42
N THR A 255 -58.39 4.20 -29.20
CA THR A 255 -57.12 4.71 -28.67
C THR A 255 -56.28 3.63 -27.98
N THR A 256 -56.79 2.40 -27.81
CA THR A 256 -56.03 1.31 -27.20
C THR A 256 -56.14 0.05 -28.06
N VAL A 257 -54.99 -0.54 -28.38
CA VAL A 257 -54.85 -1.67 -29.29
C VAL A 257 -54.09 -2.78 -28.58
N ASN A 258 -54.56 -4.02 -28.67
CA ASN A 258 -53.94 -5.19 -28.04
C ASN A 258 -53.28 -6.09 -29.10
N HIS A 259 -51.95 -6.14 -29.07
CA HIS A 259 -51.13 -7.05 -29.85
C HIS A 259 -51.18 -8.46 -29.24
N ASP A 260 -52.01 -9.33 -29.81
CA ASP A 260 -52.24 -10.71 -29.36
C ASP A 260 -51.72 -11.76 -30.35
N ALA A 261 -50.83 -11.36 -31.26
CA ALA A 261 -50.18 -12.28 -32.21
C ALA A 261 -49.33 -13.34 -31.50
N PRO A 262 -49.09 -14.51 -32.12
CA PRO A 262 -48.26 -15.56 -31.54
C PRO A 262 -46.84 -15.09 -31.19
N ALA A 263 -46.32 -15.59 -30.06
CA ALA A 263 -44.96 -15.28 -29.63
C ALA A 263 -43.93 -15.63 -30.72
N GLY A 264 -43.01 -14.71 -31.01
CA GLY A 264 -42.02 -14.84 -32.08
C GLY A 264 -42.49 -14.39 -33.47
N THR A 265 -43.68 -13.78 -33.60
CA THR A 265 -44.03 -13.05 -34.83
C THR A 265 -43.14 -11.81 -34.96
N VAL A 266 -42.55 -11.60 -36.14
CA VAL A 266 -41.61 -10.51 -36.45
C VAL A 266 -42.17 -9.64 -37.57
N TYR A 267 -42.21 -8.34 -37.36
CA TYR A 267 -42.73 -7.34 -38.31
C TYR A 267 -41.61 -6.56 -38.96
N ASP A 268 -41.95 -5.88 -40.05
CA ASP A 268 -41.01 -5.04 -40.80
C ASP A 268 -40.95 -3.65 -40.16
N VAL A 269 -41.99 -2.83 -40.36
CA VAL A 269 -42.09 -1.48 -39.81
C VAL A 269 -43.49 -1.22 -39.26
N LEU A 270 -43.58 -0.52 -38.13
CA LEU A 270 -44.81 0.08 -37.60
C LEU A 270 -44.79 1.59 -37.84
N MET A 271 -45.70 2.09 -38.69
CA MET A 271 -45.76 3.50 -39.06
C MET A 271 -47.10 4.14 -38.67
N PHE A 272 -47.07 5.16 -37.83
CA PHE A 272 -48.20 6.07 -37.60
C PHE A 272 -48.15 7.18 -38.64
N LYS A 273 -49.18 7.23 -39.51
CA LYS A 273 -49.35 8.27 -40.54
C LYS A 273 -49.67 9.62 -39.89
N SER A 274 -49.54 10.72 -40.65
CA SER A 274 -49.86 12.07 -40.15
C SER A 274 -51.30 12.23 -39.64
N SER A 275 -52.22 11.40 -40.14
CA SER A 275 -53.63 11.28 -39.78
C SER A 275 -53.94 10.36 -38.58
N ALA A 276 -52.94 9.69 -38.00
CA ALA A 276 -53.13 8.80 -36.86
C ALA A 276 -53.53 9.58 -35.59
N GLY A 277 -54.45 9.00 -34.80
CA GLY A 277 -54.75 9.46 -33.44
C GLY A 277 -53.66 9.03 -32.44
N SER A 278 -53.83 9.34 -31.16
CA SER A 278 -52.98 8.78 -30.10
C SER A 278 -53.40 7.34 -29.79
N PHE A 279 -52.47 6.40 -29.94
CA PHE A 279 -52.64 4.98 -29.66
C PHE A 279 -51.77 4.54 -28.47
N THR A 280 -52.35 3.70 -27.61
CA THR A 280 -51.64 2.87 -26.64
C THR A 280 -51.64 1.42 -27.14
N ILE A 281 -50.49 0.90 -27.51
CA ILE A 281 -50.32 -0.49 -27.97
C ILE A 281 -49.90 -1.35 -26.77
N THR A 282 -50.71 -2.37 -26.46
CA THR A 282 -50.61 -3.27 -25.29
C THR A 282 -50.43 -4.72 -25.76
N GLY A 283 -50.09 -5.66 -24.87
CA GLY A 283 -50.15 -7.10 -25.16
C GLY A 283 -48.81 -7.84 -25.24
N ASN A 284 -48.71 -8.83 -26.13
CA ASN A 284 -47.52 -9.65 -26.35
C ASN A 284 -46.36 -8.83 -26.94
N GLN A 285 -45.13 -9.31 -26.82
CA GLN A 285 -43.96 -8.65 -27.41
C GLN A 285 -44.05 -8.52 -28.94
N ILE A 286 -43.85 -7.30 -29.44
CA ILE A 286 -43.75 -6.98 -30.87
C ILE A 286 -42.28 -7.10 -31.27
N ASN A 287 -41.95 -8.02 -32.18
CA ASN A 287 -40.59 -8.13 -32.71
C ASN A 287 -40.47 -7.39 -34.03
N LEU A 288 -39.34 -6.75 -34.26
CA LEU A 288 -38.98 -6.01 -35.47
C LEU A 288 -37.74 -6.67 -36.07
N GLN A 289 -37.75 -6.89 -37.38
CA GLN A 289 -36.66 -7.55 -38.10
C GLN A 289 -35.40 -6.67 -38.20
N ASP A 290 -34.31 -7.21 -38.73
CA ASP A 290 -33.13 -6.40 -39.09
C ASP A 290 -33.52 -5.34 -40.14
N ALA A 291 -33.03 -4.12 -39.97
CA ALA A 291 -33.49 -2.90 -40.62
C ALA A 291 -34.98 -2.54 -40.42
N GLY A 292 -35.69 -3.20 -39.50
CA GLY A 292 -37.08 -2.90 -39.12
C GLY A 292 -37.19 -1.75 -38.10
N GLY A 293 -38.40 -1.23 -37.88
CA GLY A 293 -38.52 -0.07 -37.00
C GLY A 293 -39.91 0.50 -36.71
N ILE A 294 -39.91 1.64 -36.02
CA ILE A 294 -41.11 2.38 -35.60
C ILE A 294 -41.00 3.83 -36.09
N ILE A 295 -42.06 4.37 -36.70
CA ILE A 295 -42.13 5.76 -37.18
C ILE A 295 -43.40 6.44 -36.68
N ASN A 296 -43.26 7.53 -35.92
CA ASN A 296 -44.35 8.46 -35.66
C ASN A 296 -44.24 9.70 -36.56
N ARG A 297 -45.12 9.82 -37.56
CA ARG A 297 -45.35 11.06 -38.33
C ARG A 297 -46.64 11.78 -37.94
N SER A 298 -47.35 11.30 -36.92
CA SER A 298 -48.62 11.86 -36.49
C SER A 298 -48.41 13.06 -35.57
N ALA A 299 -49.34 14.02 -35.60
CA ALA A 299 -49.37 15.13 -34.64
C ALA A 299 -49.95 14.70 -33.27
N ASN A 300 -49.69 13.46 -32.86
CA ASN A 300 -50.13 12.87 -31.59
C ASN A 300 -49.03 11.96 -31.03
N GLY A 301 -48.82 12.02 -29.70
CA GLY A 301 -47.94 11.08 -29.02
C GLY A 301 -48.47 9.65 -29.08
N GLN A 302 -47.56 8.67 -29.14
CA GLN A 302 -47.89 7.23 -29.18
C GLN A 302 -47.22 6.50 -28.02
N THR A 303 -47.91 5.52 -27.44
CA THR A 303 -47.42 4.76 -26.27
C THR A 303 -47.35 3.26 -26.57
N PHE A 304 -46.20 2.66 -26.30
CA PHE A 304 -45.94 1.22 -26.40
C PHE A 304 -45.83 0.62 -24.99
N ASP A 305 -46.91 -0.02 -24.55
CA ASP A 305 -47.02 -0.78 -23.31
C ASP A 305 -46.89 -2.30 -23.53
N ALA A 306 -46.90 -2.74 -24.80
CA ALA A 306 -46.35 -4.01 -25.24
C ALA A 306 -44.80 -3.95 -25.24
N PRO A 307 -44.08 -5.01 -24.83
CA PRO A 307 -42.63 -5.09 -25.02
C PRO A 307 -42.25 -5.01 -26.51
N ILE A 308 -41.09 -4.42 -26.82
CA ILE A 308 -40.53 -4.36 -28.18
C ILE A 308 -39.24 -5.19 -28.23
N GLY A 309 -38.99 -5.88 -29.35
CA GLY A 309 -37.72 -6.58 -29.57
C GLY A 309 -37.18 -6.35 -30.97
N PHE A 310 -36.02 -5.72 -31.09
CA PHE A 310 -35.27 -5.58 -32.35
C PHE A 310 -34.37 -6.80 -32.52
N THR A 311 -34.57 -7.58 -33.59
CA THR A 311 -33.77 -8.80 -33.84
C THR A 311 -32.44 -8.53 -34.54
N GLY A 312 -32.22 -7.29 -35.00
CA GLY A 312 -31.00 -6.83 -35.66
C GLY A 312 -30.85 -5.32 -35.50
N ASN A 313 -30.31 -4.65 -36.51
CA ASN A 313 -30.32 -3.19 -36.58
C ASN A 313 -31.77 -2.72 -36.72
N GLY A 314 -32.05 -1.51 -36.28
CA GLY A 314 -33.39 -0.95 -36.46
C GLY A 314 -33.45 0.55 -36.30
N PHE A 315 -34.66 1.09 -36.37
CA PHE A 315 -34.88 2.52 -36.21
C PHE A 315 -36.12 2.85 -35.37
N ILE A 316 -36.05 3.99 -34.69
CA ILE A 316 -37.16 4.65 -34.01
C ILE A 316 -37.13 6.11 -34.49
N ILE A 317 -38.22 6.57 -35.09
CA ILE A 317 -38.29 7.89 -35.72
C ILE A 317 -39.48 8.66 -35.14
N ALA A 318 -39.20 9.77 -34.45
CA ALA A 318 -40.20 10.68 -33.89
C ALA A 318 -40.18 12.02 -34.67
N GLU A 319 -40.82 12.01 -35.85
CA GLU A 319 -40.96 13.18 -36.74
C GLU A 319 -42.12 14.09 -36.33
N GLY A 320 -43.23 13.50 -35.87
CA GLY A 320 -44.50 14.22 -35.64
C GLY A 320 -44.73 14.70 -34.21
N GLU A 321 -44.61 13.80 -33.23
CA GLU A 321 -44.81 14.00 -31.79
C GLU A 321 -44.14 12.84 -31.01
N GLU A 322 -44.18 12.88 -29.68
CA GLU A 322 -43.50 11.93 -28.77
C GLU A 322 -43.75 10.42 -29.09
N LEU A 323 -42.70 9.62 -28.91
CA LEU A 323 -42.79 8.16 -28.78
C LEU A 323 -42.43 7.72 -27.36
N SER A 324 -43.37 7.12 -26.64
CA SER A 324 -43.17 6.60 -25.27
C SER A 324 -43.21 5.07 -25.25
N PHE A 325 -42.25 4.46 -24.54
CA PHE A 325 -42.10 3.01 -24.35
C PHE A 325 -42.17 2.69 -22.84
N THR A 326 -43.32 2.17 -22.38
CA THR A 326 -43.58 1.87 -20.96
C THR A 326 -43.20 0.47 -20.53
N ASN A 327 -42.75 -0.36 -21.48
CA ASN A 327 -42.36 -1.75 -21.25
C ASN A 327 -40.99 -2.06 -21.88
N THR A 328 -40.45 -3.25 -21.63
CA THR A 328 -39.09 -3.65 -22.02
C THR A 328 -38.84 -3.49 -23.52
N VAL A 329 -37.68 -2.92 -23.87
CA VAL A 329 -37.17 -2.85 -25.26
C VAL A 329 -35.90 -3.68 -25.36
N ALA A 330 -35.94 -4.76 -26.14
CA ALA A 330 -34.83 -5.69 -26.30
C ALA A 330 -34.04 -5.42 -27.60
N LEU A 331 -32.74 -5.17 -27.46
CA LEU A 331 -31.75 -5.00 -28.52
C LEU A 331 -31.01 -6.33 -28.69
N VAL A 332 -31.57 -7.27 -29.45
CA VAL A 332 -31.22 -8.70 -29.31
C VAL A 332 -29.86 -9.06 -29.92
N GLN A 333 -29.42 -8.37 -30.98
CA GLN A 333 -28.21 -8.72 -31.71
C GLN A 333 -26.97 -7.90 -31.26
N SER A 334 -25.94 -8.59 -30.79
CA SER A 334 -24.62 -8.01 -30.53
C SER A 334 -24.03 -7.33 -31.77
N GLY A 335 -23.54 -6.11 -31.61
CA GLY A 335 -22.96 -5.30 -32.69
C GLY A 335 -23.97 -4.66 -33.65
N ALA A 336 -25.26 -4.93 -33.48
CA ALA A 336 -26.32 -4.16 -34.13
C ALA A 336 -26.70 -2.95 -33.25
N ALA A 337 -27.28 -1.92 -33.88
CA ALA A 337 -27.78 -0.75 -33.16
C ALA A 337 -29.18 -0.32 -33.60
N VAL A 338 -29.92 0.29 -32.68
CA VAL A 338 -31.18 0.98 -32.97
C VAL A 338 -30.93 2.48 -33.06
N THR A 339 -31.18 3.03 -34.25
CA THR A 339 -31.04 4.47 -34.54
C THR A 339 -32.31 5.20 -34.15
N ILE A 340 -32.20 6.08 -33.17
CA ILE A 340 -33.27 6.95 -32.67
C ILE A 340 -33.08 8.33 -33.32
N THR A 341 -33.88 8.62 -34.35
CA THR A 341 -33.96 9.94 -34.98
C THR A 341 -35.14 10.69 -34.38
N ALA A 342 -34.83 11.57 -33.43
CA ALA A 342 -35.79 12.28 -32.61
C ALA A 342 -35.80 13.77 -32.97
N ASP A 343 -36.83 14.25 -33.66
CA ASP A 343 -37.12 15.69 -33.77
C ASP A 343 -38.08 16.14 -32.65
N HIS A 344 -38.90 15.22 -32.16
CA HIS A 344 -39.65 15.30 -30.90
C HIS A 344 -39.12 14.25 -29.91
N ASP A 345 -39.56 14.32 -28.66
CA ASP A 345 -39.00 13.50 -27.58
C ASP A 345 -39.26 11.98 -27.76
N VAL A 346 -38.34 11.17 -27.26
CA VAL A 346 -38.48 9.70 -27.22
C VAL A 346 -38.19 9.24 -25.80
N THR A 347 -39.20 8.68 -25.14
CA THR A 347 -39.17 8.33 -23.71
C THR A 347 -39.17 6.83 -23.51
N PHE A 348 -38.15 6.32 -22.81
CA PHE A 348 -38.09 4.92 -22.36
C PHE A 348 -38.28 4.86 -20.84
N ASP A 349 -39.51 4.53 -20.43
CA ASP A 349 -39.88 4.20 -19.04
C ASP A 349 -39.61 2.73 -18.71
N GLY A 350 -39.65 1.85 -19.72
CA GLY A 350 -39.27 0.45 -19.61
C GLY A 350 -37.75 0.22 -19.76
N VAL A 351 -37.29 -0.93 -19.25
CA VAL A 351 -35.87 -1.34 -19.33
C VAL A 351 -35.47 -1.63 -20.78
N ILE A 352 -34.42 -0.98 -21.25
CA ILE A 352 -33.71 -1.35 -22.48
C ILE A 352 -32.69 -2.45 -22.13
N SER A 353 -32.66 -3.55 -22.88
CA SER A 353 -31.90 -4.77 -22.55
C SER A 353 -31.29 -5.43 -23.79
N GLY A 354 -30.29 -6.31 -23.62
CA GLY A 354 -29.71 -7.12 -24.70
C GLY A 354 -28.35 -6.64 -25.22
N ASP A 355 -27.76 -7.35 -26.17
CA ASP A 355 -26.35 -7.15 -26.54
C ASP A 355 -26.14 -6.00 -27.55
N GLY A 356 -27.21 -5.45 -28.13
CA GLY A 356 -27.16 -4.34 -29.09
C GLY A 356 -26.99 -2.96 -28.45
N GLY A 357 -26.76 -1.94 -29.28
CA GLY A 357 -26.53 -0.55 -28.87
C GLY A 357 -27.58 0.45 -29.36
N LEU A 358 -27.44 1.70 -28.96
CA LEU A 358 -28.30 2.82 -29.37
C LEU A 358 -27.50 3.88 -30.15
N ILE A 359 -28.12 4.55 -31.11
CA ILE A 359 -27.56 5.75 -31.76
C ILE A 359 -28.61 6.87 -31.70
N LYS A 360 -28.28 8.02 -31.11
CA LYS A 360 -29.16 9.19 -30.99
C LYS A 360 -28.79 10.28 -32.00
N HIS A 361 -29.76 10.63 -32.84
CA HIS A 361 -29.74 11.75 -33.79
C HIS A 361 -30.95 12.69 -33.59
N GLY A 362 -30.94 13.85 -34.25
CA GLY A 362 -32.04 14.83 -34.20
C GLY A 362 -32.04 15.69 -32.94
N ASN A 363 -32.89 16.72 -32.92
CA ASN A 363 -32.88 17.77 -31.89
C ASN A 363 -33.73 17.47 -30.65
N GLY A 364 -34.71 16.56 -30.74
CA GLY A 364 -35.56 16.13 -29.63
C GLY A 364 -34.79 15.39 -28.54
N ILE A 365 -35.38 15.28 -27.35
CA ILE A 365 -34.74 14.67 -26.17
C ILE A 365 -34.92 13.16 -26.19
N LEU A 366 -33.83 12.41 -26.03
CA LEU A 366 -33.90 11.00 -25.64
C LEU A 366 -33.94 10.90 -24.11
N ILE A 367 -35.07 10.46 -23.57
CA ILE A 367 -35.32 10.37 -22.12
C ILE A 367 -35.21 8.91 -21.69
N LEU A 368 -34.27 8.63 -20.78
CA LEU A 368 -33.99 7.29 -20.27
C LEU A 368 -34.28 7.24 -18.76
N ASN A 369 -35.43 6.64 -18.41
CA ASN A 369 -35.98 6.64 -17.05
C ASN A 369 -35.68 5.36 -16.25
N ALA A 370 -35.33 4.27 -16.92
CA ALA A 370 -35.07 2.98 -16.30
C ALA A 370 -33.57 2.69 -16.09
N ALA A 371 -33.27 1.82 -15.11
CA ALA A 371 -31.98 1.15 -15.00
C ALA A 371 -31.84 0.13 -16.14
N ASN A 372 -31.08 0.47 -17.16
CA ASN A 372 -30.97 -0.30 -18.39
C ASN A 372 -29.87 -1.36 -18.31
N THR A 373 -29.99 -2.41 -19.12
CA THR A 373 -29.11 -3.60 -19.07
C THR A 373 -28.49 -3.97 -20.42
N TYR A 374 -28.62 -3.10 -21.43
CA TYR A 374 -27.99 -3.34 -22.73
C TYR A 374 -26.48 -3.11 -22.70
N THR A 375 -25.73 -3.84 -23.53
CA THR A 375 -24.24 -3.84 -23.49
C THR A 375 -23.58 -3.20 -24.71
N GLY A 376 -24.29 -2.97 -25.82
CA GLY A 376 -23.70 -2.46 -27.06
C GLY A 376 -23.31 -0.98 -27.06
N GLY A 377 -23.49 -0.28 -25.93
CA GLY A 377 -23.15 1.14 -25.76
C GLY A 377 -24.14 2.09 -26.44
N THR A 378 -23.86 3.38 -26.32
CA THR A 378 -24.70 4.46 -26.84
C THR A 378 -23.85 5.45 -27.61
N THR A 379 -24.21 5.72 -28.87
CA THR A 379 -23.63 6.82 -29.65
C THR A 379 -24.55 8.03 -29.59
N LEU A 380 -24.07 9.14 -29.04
CA LEU A 380 -24.75 10.42 -29.01
C LEU A 380 -24.17 11.31 -30.12
N ALA A 381 -24.83 11.29 -31.28
CA ALA A 381 -24.36 11.99 -32.48
C ALA A 381 -24.93 13.41 -32.60
N GLN A 382 -26.08 13.68 -31.98
CA GLN A 382 -26.69 15.01 -31.96
C GLN A 382 -27.73 15.18 -30.85
N GLY A 383 -27.79 16.39 -30.28
CA GLY A 383 -28.94 16.89 -29.54
C GLY A 383 -28.91 16.58 -28.05
N PHE A 384 -30.09 16.35 -27.48
CA PHE A 384 -30.28 16.23 -26.03
C PHE A 384 -30.52 14.78 -25.60
N MET A 385 -29.90 14.39 -24.49
CA MET A 385 -30.14 13.13 -23.79
C MET A 385 -30.36 13.42 -22.30
N LEU A 386 -31.41 12.85 -21.72
CA LEU A 386 -31.77 13.00 -20.31
C LEU A 386 -31.69 11.66 -19.59
N LEU A 387 -30.82 11.58 -18.57
CA LEU A 387 -30.67 10.41 -17.70
C LEU A 387 -31.33 10.66 -16.35
N ASN A 388 -32.36 9.85 -16.04
CA ASN A 388 -33.06 9.88 -14.76
C ASN A 388 -32.65 8.73 -13.81
N ASP A 389 -31.82 7.79 -14.29
CA ASP A 389 -31.19 6.71 -13.50
C ASP A 389 -29.67 6.62 -13.78
N GLY A 390 -28.89 6.08 -12.82
CA GLY A 390 -27.43 5.93 -12.96
C GLY A 390 -27.00 4.79 -13.88
N GLN A 391 -27.91 3.87 -14.21
CA GLN A 391 -27.72 2.79 -15.18
C GLN A 391 -28.50 3.04 -16.49
N ALA A 392 -28.95 4.27 -16.73
CA ALA A 392 -29.73 4.63 -17.91
C ALA A 392 -29.00 4.34 -19.25
N LEU A 393 -27.67 4.36 -19.28
CA LEU A 393 -26.85 4.06 -20.46
C LEU A 393 -26.52 2.56 -20.65
N GLY A 394 -27.04 1.68 -19.79
CA GLY A 394 -26.64 0.27 -19.79
C GLY A 394 -25.18 0.09 -19.34
N ALA A 395 -24.51 -0.94 -19.86
CA ALA A 395 -23.16 -1.34 -19.45
C ALA A 395 -22.04 -0.96 -20.46
N GLY A 396 -22.39 -0.40 -21.62
CA GLY A 396 -21.41 0.01 -22.64
C GLY A 396 -21.08 1.51 -22.59
N ASP A 397 -20.06 1.93 -23.35
CA ASP A 397 -19.59 3.33 -23.37
C ASP A 397 -20.61 4.30 -24.00
N LEU A 398 -20.48 5.59 -23.66
CA LEU A 398 -21.11 6.72 -24.33
C LEU A 398 -20.13 7.35 -25.33
N ASN A 399 -20.39 7.20 -26.62
CA ASN A 399 -19.59 7.78 -27.69
C ASN A 399 -20.25 9.06 -28.21
N VAL A 400 -19.67 10.22 -27.93
CA VAL A 400 -20.18 11.52 -28.38
C VAL A 400 -19.49 11.89 -29.69
N THR A 401 -20.25 11.89 -30.79
CA THR A 401 -19.73 12.06 -32.17
C THR A 401 -20.16 13.36 -32.85
N GLY A 402 -21.01 14.15 -32.19
CA GLY A 402 -21.39 15.50 -32.61
C GLY A 402 -21.96 16.30 -31.44
N ASP A 403 -22.06 17.63 -31.62
CA ASP A 403 -22.37 18.57 -30.54
C ASP A 403 -23.67 18.21 -29.82
N SER A 404 -23.56 17.97 -28.51
CA SER A 404 -24.63 17.35 -27.73
C SER A 404 -24.66 17.81 -26.27
N VAL A 405 -25.83 17.66 -25.65
CA VAL A 405 -26.07 17.96 -24.24
C VAL A 405 -26.47 16.67 -23.53
N LEU A 406 -25.65 16.26 -22.55
CA LEU A 406 -25.99 15.23 -21.60
C LEU A 406 -26.54 15.88 -20.34
N GLN A 407 -27.84 15.69 -20.10
CA GLN A 407 -28.50 16.13 -18.87
C GLN A 407 -28.66 14.95 -17.92
N VAL A 408 -28.22 15.10 -16.67
CA VAL A 408 -28.38 14.08 -15.61
C VAL A 408 -29.09 14.70 -14.42
N ILE A 409 -30.27 14.18 -14.07
CA ILE A 409 -31.04 14.67 -12.91
C ILE A 409 -31.17 13.63 -11.78
N THR A 410 -30.53 12.47 -11.96
CA THR A 410 -30.30 11.52 -10.87
C THR A 410 -29.15 11.98 -9.97
N SER A 411 -29.12 11.48 -8.73
CA SER A 411 -27.98 11.61 -7.81
C SER A 411 -27.25 10.27 -7.59
N SER A 412 -27.44 9.33 -8.53
CA SER A 412 -26.73 8.04 -8.60
C SER A 412 -25.40 8.16 -9.36
N THR A 413 -24.60 7.09 -9.32
CA THR A 413 -23.38 6.98 -10.13
C THR A 413 -23.69 6.62 -11.57
N VAL A 414 -23.11 7.35 -12.53
CA VAL A 414 -23.00 6.96 -13.94
C VAL A 414 -21.61 6.34 -14.13
N ALA A 415 -21.57 5.06 -14.51
CA ALA A 415 -20.34 4.27 -14.53
C ALA A 415 -19.73 4.07 -15.94
N ASN A 416 -20.42 4.56 -16.97
CA ASN A 416 -20.05 4.43 -18.37
C ASN A 416 -18.89 5.39 -18.70
N ASN A 417 -17.92 4.93 -19.50
CA ASN A 417 -16.92 5.84 -20.05
C ASN A 417 -17.57 6.78 -21.07
N ILE A 418 -17.00 7.98 -21.23
CA ILE A 418 -17.50 9.02 -22.14
C ILE A 418 -16.37 9.39 -23.11
N ASN A 419 -16.48 8.89 -24.33
CA ASN A 419 -15.52 9.16 -25.41
C ASN A 419 -16.05 10.33 -26.25
N ILE A 420 -15.38 11.48 -26.22
CA ILE A 420 -15.80 12.68 -26.98
C ILE A 420 -14.89 12.83 -28.21
N SER A 421 -15.51 12.87 -29.39
CA SER A 421 -14.81 12.93 -30.67
C SER A 421 -14.08 14.25 -30.90
N SER A 422 -13.06 14.21 -31.76
CA SER A 422 -12.25 15.37 -32.15
C SER A 422 -13.11 16.52 -32.68
N GLY A 423 -12.95 17.72 -32.11
CA GLY A 423 -13.70 18.91 -32.48
C GLY A 423 -15.16 18.99 -31.99
N THR A 424 -15.63 18.02 -31.21
CA THR A 424 -17.00 18.00 -30.65
C THR A 424 -17.09 18.73 -29.30
N LEU A 425 -18.20 19.43 -29.05
CA LEU A 425 -18.59 19.94 -27.73
C LEU A 425 -19.56 18.98 -27.03
N LEU A 426 -19.17 18.49 -25.84
CA LEU A 426 -20.11 17.91 -24.89
C LEU A 426 -20.43 18.92 -23.79
N THR A 427 -21.70 19.24 -23.61
CA THR A 427 -22.19 19.94 -22.42
C THR A 427 -22.77 18.94 -21.42
N ILE A 428 -22.16 18.85 -20.23
CA ILE A 428 -22.69 18.09 -19.09
C ILE A 428 -23.45 19.06 -18.18
N SER A 429 -24.77 18.89 -18.13
CA SER A 429 -25.67 19.65 -17.25
C SER A 429 -26.24 18.71 -16.19
N VAL A 430 -26.04 19.01 -14.89
CA VAL A 430 -26.53 18.11 -13.83
C VAL A 430 -27.36 18.82 -12.77
N ILE A 431 -28.38 18.12 -12.28
CA ILE A 431 -29.24 18.55 -11.17
C ILE A 431 -29.12 17.51 -10.05
N GLY A 432 -28.80 17.96 -8.84
CA GLY A 432 -28.53 17.07 -7.70
C GLY A 432 -27.04 16.84 -7.48
N THR A 433 -26.66 15.61 -7.10
CA THR A 433 -25.29 15.24 -6.74
C THR A 433 -24.80 13.93 -7.39
N PRO A 434 -24.83 13.77 -8.72
CA PRO A 434 -24.33 12.56 -9.39
C PRO A 434 -22.81 12.41 -9.29
N THR A 435 -22.35 11.16 -9.41
CA THR A 435 -20.92 10.82 -9.59
C THR A 435 -20.73 10.20 -10.97
N PHE A 436 -19.72 10.65 -11.71
CA PHE A 436 -19.28 10.01 -12.96
C PHE A 436 -18.00 9.23 -12.63
N SER A 437 -18.08 7.90 -12.67
CA SER A 437 -16.98 7.01 -12.28
C SER A 437 -16.34 6.26 -13.44
N GLY A 438 -16.89 6.39 -14.65
CA GLY A 438 -16.20 6.01 -15.88
C GLY A 438 -15.28 7.14 -16.36
N ASP A 439 -14.33 6.80 -17.22
CA ASP A 439 -13.33 7.74 -17.71
C ASP A 439 -13.93 8.67 -18.78
N ILE A 440 -13.56 9.96 -18.75
CA ILE A 440 -13.91 10.94 -19.79
C ILE A 440 -12.68 11.19 -20.64
N TYR A 441 -12.74 10.82 -21.93
CA TYR A 441 -11.64 10.90 -22.88
C TYR A 441 -11.93 11.86 -24.05
N THR A 442 -10.99 12.76 -24.35
CA THR A 442 -10.95 13.47 -25.64
C THR A 442 -9.56 14.01 -25.97
N ASP A 443 -9.17 13.94 -27.25
CA ASP A 443 -7.90 14.52 -27.74
C ASP A 443 -8.00 16.04 -27.95
N THR A 444 -9.12 16.50 -28.51
CA THR A 444 -9.34 17.89 -28.97
C THR A 444 -10.78 18.37 -28.83
N GLY A 445 -11.69 17.51 -28.35
CA GLY A 445 -13.05 17.91 -28.01
C GLY A 445 -13.05 18.86 -26.81
N THR A 446 -14.19 19.52 -26.60
CA THR A 446 -14.36 20.49 -25.52
C THR A 446 -15.41 20.00 -24.52
N LEU A 447 -15.07 20.13 -23.23
CA LEU A 447 -15.92 19.72 -22.13
C LEU A 447 -16.44 20.94 -21.36
N LEU A 448 -17.76 21.18 -21.46
CA LEU A 448 -18.45 22.23 -20.73
C LEU A 448 -19.28 21.62 -19.59
N VAL A 449 -19.00 22.04 -18.36
CA VAL A 449 -19.61 21.49 -17.14
C VAL A 449 -20.45 22.57 -16.45
N GLN A 450 -21.74 22.31 -16.29
CA GLN A 450 -22.73 23.27 -15.77
C GLN A 450 -23.66 22.66 -14.68
N PRO A 451 -23.14 22.15 -13.56
CA PRO A 451 -23.97 21.66 -12.46
C PRO A 451 -24.81 22.77 -11.85
N ILE A 452 -26.10 22.50 -11.63
CA ILE A 452 -26.98 23.28 -10.75
C ILE A 452 -26.77 22.86 -9.27
N GLY A 453 -26.12 21.72 -9.04
CA GLY A 453 -25.71 21.20 -7.73
C GLY A 453 -24.22 20.87 -7.67
N THR A 454 -23.89 19.60 -7.41
CA THR A 454 -22.52 19.09 -7.35
C THR A 454 -22.32 17.98 -8.37
N LEU A 455 -21.24 18.00 -9.13
CA LEU A 455 -20.78 16.86 -9.94
C LEU A 455 -19.50 16.32 -9.31
N THR A 456 -19.46 15.03 -9.02
CA THR A 456 -18.22 14.33 -8.66
C THR A 456 -17.70 13.60 -9.88
N LEU A 457 -16.44 13.82 -10.25
CA LEU A 457 -15.69 12.99 -11.18
C LEU A 457 -14.78 12.07 -10.37
N SER A 458 -14.74 10.78 -10.73
CA SER A 458 -13.85 9.80 -10.09
C SER A 458 -13.27 8.77 -11.07
N GLY A 459 -13.46 8.96 -12.37
CA GLY A 459 -12.73 8.23 -13.43
C GLY A 459 -11.39 8.89 -13.72
N ASN A 460 -10.48 8.13 -14.34
CA ASN A 460 -9.16 8.58 -14.78
C ASN A 460 -9.30 9.36 -16.09
N ASN A 461 -9.54 10.66 -15.98
CA ASN A 461 -9.96 11.48 -17.11
C ASN A 461 -8.77 12.00 -17.94
N SER A 462 -8.99 12.17 -19.23
CA SER A 462 -8.03 12.76 -20.17
C SER A 462 -8.73 13.71 -21.12
N TYR A 463 -8.74 15.00 -20.77
CA TYR A 463 -9.23 16.09 -21.62
C TYR A 463 -8.25 17.27 -21.61
N PRO A 464 -8.07 18.00 -22.74
CA PRO A 464 -7.11 19.11 -22.81
C PRO A 464 -7.63 20.39 -22.13
N ALA A 465 -8.95 20.55 -22.05
CA ALA A 465 -9.60 21.72 -21.44
C ALA A 465 -10.99 21.40 -20.88
N LEU A 466 -11.30 22.00 -19.72
CA LEU A 466 -12.63 21.98 -19.10
C LEU A 466 -13.06 23.41 -18.74
N ALA A 467 -14.33 23.73 -19.00
CA ALA A 467 -14.95 24.97 -18.53
C ALA A 467 -16.04 24.67 -17.49
N LEU A 468 -15.87 25.17 -16.27
CA LEU A 468 -16.85 25.06 -15.19
C LEU A 468 -17.61 26.39 -15.04
N ASN A 469 -18.89 26.41 -15.42
CA ASN A 469 -19.70 27.64 -15.47
C ASN A 469 -20.78 27.75 -14.38
N ALA A 470 -21.00 26.72 -13.57
CA ALA A 470 -21.95 26.72 -12.46
C ALA A 470 -21.58 25.66 -11.41
N GLY A 471 -22.22 25.73 -10.23
CA GLY A 471 -22.22 24.68 -9.21
C GLY A 471 -20.85 24.32 -8.63
N THR A 472 -20.73 23.08 -8.16
CA THR A 472 -19.48 22.54 -7.60
C THR A 472 -19.02 21.34 -8.41
N LEU A 473 -17.74 21.33 -8.78
CA LEU A 473 -17.06 20.17 -9.36
C LEU A 473 -16.10 19.58 -8.33
N ILE A 474 -16.26 18.31 -8.01
CA ILE A 474 -15.39 17.56 -7.10
C ILE A 474 -14.60 16.54 -7.90
N GLY A 475 -13.32 16.41 -7.62
CA GLY A 475 -12.46 15.36 -8.14
C GLY A 475 -11.10 15.38 -7.43
N ASP A 476 -10.09 14.82 -8.05
CA ASP A 476 -8.69 14.73 -7.64
C ASP A 476 -7.80 14.94 -8.87
N THR A 477 -6.48 14.79 -8.73
CA THR A 477 -5.53 14.97 -9.86
C THR A 477 -5.67 13.95 -11.00
N ASP A 478 -6.37 12.83 -10.78
CA ASP A 478 -6.61 11.80 -11.80
C ASP A 478 -7.88 12.12 -12.62
N SER A 479 -8.83 12.82 -12.00
CA SER A 479 -10.14 13.16 -12.59
C SER A 479 -10.28 14.64 -13.01
N LEU A 480 -9.44 15.53 -12.47
CA LEU A 480 -9.33 16.95 -12.82
C LEU A 480 -7.98 17.20 -13.49
N CYS A 481 -7.98 17.32 -14.82
CA CYS A 481 -6.78 17.43 -15.65
C CYS A 481 -6.95 18.50 -16.74
N GLY A 482 -5.91 18.70 -17.56
CA GLY A 482 -5.91 19.72 -18.62
C GLY A 482 -6.03 21.15 -18.08
N THR A 483 -6.29 22.11 -18.96
CA THR A 483 -6.54 23.50 -18.55
C THR A 483 -7.97 23.68 -18.02
N ILE A 484 -8.15 24.40 -16.92
CA ILE A 484 -9.47 24.59 -16.31
C ILE A 484 -9.86 26.07 -16.22
N THR A 485 -10.98 26.43 -16.85
CA THR A 485 -11.65 27.72 -16.62
C THR A 485 -12.65 27.56 -15.48
N ASN A 486 -12.26 27.96 -14.27
CA ASN A 486 -13.07 27.90 -13.06
C ASN A 486 -13.87 29.20 -12.88
N ASN A 487 -15.16 29.18 -13.28
CA ASN A 487 -16.09 30.28 -13.02
C ASN A 487 -17.07 29.97 -11.86
N SER A 488 -16.84 28.92 -11.06
CA SER A 488 -17.75 28.54 -9.97
C SER A 488 -17.02 28.00 -8.73
N ALA A 489 -17.05 26.69 -8.45
CA ALA A 489 -16.34 26.11 -7.31
C ALA A 489 -15.72 24.75 -7.68
N ILE A 490 -14.42 24.60 -7.48
CA ILE A 490 -13.69 23.33 -7.63
C ILE A 490 -13.28 22.81 -6.26
N GLN A 491 -13.41 21.51 -6.04
CA GLN A 491 -12.88 20.84 -4.85
C GLN A 491 -11.96 19.69 -5.26
N PHE A 492 -10.69 19.78 -4.88
CA PHE A 492 -9.74 18.67 -4.96
C PHE A 492 -9.87 17.84 -3.67
N ASN A 493 -10.58 16.71 -3.74
CA ASN A 493 -10.68 15.70 -2.68
C ASN A 493 -9.53 14.70 -2.75
N GLN A 494 -8.32 15.22 -2.57
CA GLN A 494 -7.07 14.52 -2.82
C GLN A 494 -6.74 13.54 -1.69
N ALA A 495 -7.11 12.27 -1.85
CA ALA A 495 -6.90 11.23 -0.83
C ALA A 495 -5.44 10.74 -0.75
N THR A 496 -4.75 10.68 -1.90
CA THR A 496 -3.35 10.28 -2.10
C THR A 496 -2.58 11.41 -2.76
N ASP A 497 -1.25 11.48 -2.59
CA ASP A 497 -0.44 12.56 -3.16
C ASP A 497 -0.57 12.64 -4.70
N GLY A 498 -0.69 13.84 -5.25
CA GLY A 498 -0.86 14.07 -6.68
C GLY A 498 -0.47 15.49 -7.13
N THR A 499 -0.25 15.64 -8.43
CA THR A 499 0.23 16.89 -9.05
C THR A 499 -0.75 17.36 -10.12
N TYR A 500 -1.26 18.58 -9.98
CA TYR A 500 -2.08 19.23 -11.01
C TYR A 500 -1.22 20.16 -11.85
N ALA A 501 -0.98 19.76 -13.10
CA ALA A 501 -0.10 20.44 -14.05
C ALA A 501 -0.81 21.37 -15.03
N GLY A 502 -2.14 21.44 -14.97
CA GLY A 502 -2.94 22.32 -15.81
C GLY A 502 -2.90 23.77 -15.35
N ASP A 503 -3.05 24.71 -16.28
CA ASP A 503 -3.34 26.09 -15.94
C ASP A 503 -4.78 26.20 -15.39
N MET A 504 -5.01 27.09 -14.42
CA MET A 504 -6.37 27.39 -13.94
C MET A 504 -6.65 28.89 -13.95
N SER A 505 -7.78 29.29 -14.52
CA SER A 505 -8.18 30.69 -14.67
C SER A 505 -9.63 30.93 -14.22
N GLY A 506 -10.04 32.20 -14.10
CA GLY A 506 -11.43 32.58 -13.87
C GLY A 506 -11.67 33.31 -12.53
N VAL A 507 -12.89 33.18 -12.02
CA VAL A 507 -13.38 33.89 -10.81
C VAL A 507 -13.89 32.95 -9.71
N GLY A 508 -13.86 31.64 -9.97
CA GLY A 508 -14.34 30.62 -9.05
C GLY A 508 -13.37 30.33 -7.90
N THR A 509 -13.89 29.64 -6.88
CA THR A 509 -13.14 29.23 -5.69
C THR A 509 -12.48 27.86 -5.89
N LEU A 510 -11.43 27.59 -5.11
CA LEU A 510 -10.81 26.28 -5.00
C LEU A 510 -10.83 25.82 -3.54
N THR A 511 -11.20 24.56 -3.30
CA THR A 511 -11.10 23.93 -1.96
C THR A 511 -10.23 22.68 -2.04
N LYS A 512 -9.21 22.59 -1.18
CA LYS A 512 -8.39 21.39 -0.99
C LYS A 512 -8.91 20.60 0.22
N LEU A 513 -9.37 19.38 -0.08
CA LEU A 513 -9.86 18.35 0.83
C LEU A 513 -8.96 17.10 0.71
N GLY A 514 -9.24 16.08 1.53
CA GLY A 514 -8.47 14.83 1.55
C GLY A 514 -7.08 14.96 2.17
N ASN A 515 -6.51 13.82 2.60
CA ASN A 515 -5.27 13.80 3.39
C ASN A 515 -3.98 13.90 2.56
N GLY A 516 -4.03 13.60 1.26
CA GLY A 516 -2.87 13.63 0.38
C GLY A 516 -2.40 15.05 0.08
N SER A 517 -1.17 15.15 -0.45
CA SER A 517 -0.62 16.39 -1.01
C SER A 517 -1.24 16.70 -2.37
N LEU A 518 -1.59 17.97 -2.59
CA LEU A 518 -1.84 18.53 -3.92
C LEU A 518 -0.69 19.48 -4.26
N VAL A 519 0.10 19.12 -5.28
CA VAL A 519 1.14 19.99 -5.82
C VAL A 519 0.59 20.69 -7.07
N MET A 520 0.45 22.00 -7.03
CA MET A 520 0.07 22.82 -8.18
C MET A 520 1.33 23.22 -8.95
N THR A 521 1.41 22.92 -10.25
CA THR A 521 2.58 23.27 -11.09
C THR A 521 2.25 24.13 -12.32
N GLY A 522 1.02 24.10 -12.83
CA GLY A 522 0.55 24.98 -13.92
C GLY A 522 0.23 26.40 -13.46
N ASP A 523 0.00 27.33 -14.40
CA ASP A 523 -0.18 28.76 -14.12
C ASP A 523 -1.59 29.03 -13.55
N ASN A 524 -1.67 29.61 -12.35
CA ASN A 524 -2.92 29.84 -11.63
C ASN A 524 -3.27 31.34 -11.59
N THR A 525 -4.30 31.72 -12.35
CA THR A 525 -4.78 33.10 -12.50
C THR A 525 -6.22 33.30 -12.01
N TYR A 526 -6.83 32.27 -11.42
CA TYR A 526 -8.16 32.40 -10.82
C TYR A 526 -8.13 33.32 -9.59
N THR A 527 -9.22 34.06 -9.38
CA THR A 527 -9.30 35.16 -8.41
C THR A 527 -10.22 34.89 -7.22
N GLY A 528 -10.93 33.76 -7.20
CA GLY A 528 -11.70 33.35 -6.03
C GLY A 528 -10.82 32.77 -4.92
N LEU A 529 -11.38 32.73 -3.71
CA LEU A 529 -10.71 32.21 -2.51
C LEU A 529 -10.24 30.76 -2.70
N THR A 530 -9.00 30.49 -2.31
CA THR A 530 -8.47 29.14 -2.10
C THR A 530 -8.61 28.75 -0.64
N THR A 531 -9.28 27.64 -0.34
CA THR A 531 -9.45 27.13 1.04
C THR A 531 -8.74 25.78 1.21
N LEU A 532 -7.79 25.71 2.13
CA LEU A 532 -7.08 24.49 2.52
C LEU A 532 -7.65 23.95 3.83
N ALA A 533 -8.53 22.96 3.74
CA ALA A 533 -9.18 22.35 4.89
C ALA A 533 -8.53 21.03 5.35
N ALA A 534 -7.84 20.30 4.46
CA ALA A 534 -7.16 19.04 4.81
C ALA A 534 -5.97 18.68 3.90
N GLY A 535 -5.07 17.83 4.41
CA GLY A 535 -3.88 17.37 3.71
C GLY A 535 -2.87 18.50 3.46
N THR A 536 -2.02 18.32 2.45
CA THR A 536 -1.01 19.32 2.07
C THR A 536 -1.40 20.04 0.78
N LEU A 537 -1.08 21.33 0.68
CA LEU A 537 -1.11 22.09 -0.58
C LEU A 537 0.27 22.73 -0.79
N GLU A 538 0.83 22.54 -1.97
CA GLU A 538 2.08 23.15 -2.40
C GLU A 538 1.89 23.91 -3.72
N PHE A 539 2.42 25.13 -3.81
CA PHE A 539 2.51 25.88 -5.06
C PHE A 539 3.95 25.83 -5.56
N ALA A 540 4.25 24.99 -6.55
CA ALA A 540 5.64 24.68 -6.94
C ALA A 540 6.43 25.86 -7.56
N SER A 541 5.77 27.00 -7.83
CA SER A 541 6.39 28.21 -8.38
C SER A 541 5.57 29.46 -8.07
N VAL A 542 6.10 30.64 -8.42
CA VAL A 542 5.34 31.90 -8.35
C VAL A 542 4.08 31.85 -9.21
N ALA A 543 4.20 31.33 -10.43
CA ALA A 543 3.07 31.28 -11.37
C ALA A 543 2.03 30.23 -10.96
N ALA A 544 2.42 29.22 -10.18
CA ALA A 544 1.49 28.25 -9.61
C ALA A 544 0.67 28.78 -8.44
N THR A 545 1.00 29.93 -7.84
CA THR A 545 0.18 30.54 -6.79
C THR A 545 -1.10 31.18 -7.35
N PRO A 546 -2.21 31.22 -6.59
CA PRO A 546 -3.47 31.81 -7.06
C PRO A 546 -3.41 33.34 -7.22
N GLY A 547 -4.35 33.87 -8.00
CA GLY A 547 -4.61 35.31 -8.09
C GLY A 547 -5.58 35.85 -7.02
N GLY A 548 -6.15 34.97 -6.20
CA GLY A 548 -7.04 35.27 -5.07
C GLY A 548 -6.47 34.80 -3.73
N ASP A 549 -7.10 35.24 -2.63
CA ASP A 549 -6.68 34.97 -1.25
C ASP A 549 -6.59 33.47 -0.90
N VAL A 550 -5.79 33.16 0.12
CA VAL A 550 -5.62 31.79 0.64
C VAL A 550 -6.04 31.73 2.11
N LEU A 551 -6.96 30.83 2.41
CA LEU A 551 -7.39 30.48 3.76
C LEU A 551 -6.89 29.08 4.12
N VAL A 552 -6.17 28.95 5.23
CA VAL A 552 -5.76 27.66 5.82
C VAL A 552 -6.59 27.42 7.07
N ASP A 553 -7.42 26.38 7.02
CA ASP A 553 -8.44 26.05 8.05
C ASP A 553 -8.35 24.58 8.52
N GLY A 554 -7.22 23.91 8.27
CA GLY A 554 -6.97 22.56 8.79
C GLY A 554 -5.81 21.79 8.16
N GLY A 555 -5.46 22.08 6.90
CA GLY A 555 -4.34 21.43 6.20
C GLY A 555 -2.96 22.08 6.47
N MET A 556 -1.94 21.62 5.76
CA MET A 556 -0.58 22.17 5.76
C MET A 556 -0.27 22.89 4.44
N LEU A 557 0.03 24.18 4.50
CA LEU A 557 0.47 24.96 3.34
C LEU A 557 2.01 25.00 3.28
N VAL A 558 2.57 24.62 2.13
CA VAL A 558 4.01 24.59 1.84
C VAL A 558 4.32 25.41 0.59
N GLY A 559 5.49 26.05 0.54
CA GLY A 559 6.03 26.65 -0.69
C GLY A 559 5.12 27.70 -1.34
N VAL A 560 5.20 28.96 -0.87
CA VAL A 560 4.57 30.10 -1.56
C VAL A 560 5.67 31.05 -2.02
N TYR A 561 5.72 31.37 -3.31
CA TYR A 561 6.89 32.01 -3.91
C TYR A 561 6.70 33.48 -4.36
N GLY A 562 5.67 34.19 -3.87
CA GLY A 562 5.58 35.66 -3.95
C GLY A 562 4.53 36.24 -4.90
N SER A 563 3.27 36.27 -4.47
CA SER A 563 2.14 36.82 -5.24
C SER A 563 1.18 37.68 -4.40
N ASN A 564 0.36 38.49 -5.08
CA ASN A 564 -0.47 39.54 -4.50
C ASN A 564 -1.80 39.03 -3.92
N PHE A 565 -1.73 38.14 -2.93
CA PHE A 565 -2.90 37.65 -2.19
C PHE A 565 -2.69 37.78 -0.67
N ASP A 566 -3.78 37.82 0.10
CA ASP A 566 -3.74 37.77 1.57
C ASP A 566 -3.76 36.30 2.05
N LEU A 567 -2.80 35.93 2.91
CA LEU A 567 -2.72 34.60 3.53
C LEU A 567 -3.33 34.65 4.92
N THR A 568 -4.44 33.94 5.14
CA THR A 568 -5.10 33.84 6.43
C THR A 568 -5.06 32.41 6.96
N ALA A 569 -4.56 32.24 8.18
CA ALA A 569 -4.40 30.95 8.84
C ALA A 569 -5.24 30.93 10.13
N THR A 570 -6.38 30.22 10.09
CA THR A 570 -7.32 30.06 11.21
C THR A 570 -7.17 28.71 11.93
N ALA A 571 -6.79 27.67 11.20
CA ALA A 571 -6.39 26.37 11.74
C ALA A 571 -5.34 25.72 10.80
N GLY A 572 -4.86 24.50 11.11
CA GLY A 572 -3.84 23.83 10.31
C GLY A 572 -2.42 24.34 10.54
N ILE A 573 -1.54 24.16 9.54
CA ILE A 573 -0.09 24.41 9.60
C ILE A 573 0.35 25.30 8.44
N ILE A 574 1.19 26.30 8.74
CA ILE A 574 1.94 27.10 7.76
C ILE A 574 3.41 26.71 7.90
N ALA A 575 3.99 26.13 6.84
CA ALA A 575 5.38 25.67 6.82
C ALA A 575 6.12 26.23 5.59
N PRO A 576 7.08 27.16 5.73
CA PRO A 576 7.81 27.72 4.59
C PRO A 576 8.53 26.67 3.71
N GLY A 577 9.02 25.58 4.31
CA GLY A 577 9.38 24.32 3.63
C GLY A 577 10.80 24.25 3.06
N HIS A 578 11.14 23.10 2.44
CA HIS A 578 12.38 22.88 1.65
C HIS A 578 13.71 23.37 2.28
N SER A 579 14.06 22.90 3.49
CA SER A 579 15.38 23.06 4.11
C SER A 579 15.85 24.52 4.24
N PHE A 580 15.26 25.26 5.17
CA PHE A 580 15.32 26.73 5.30
C PHE A 580 14.67 27.46 4.11
N GLY A 581 13.35 27.37 4.02
CA GLY A 581 12.55 27.99 2.98
C GLY A 581 12.19 29.45 3.24
N THR A 582 11.69 30.09 2.19
CA THR A 582 11.06 31.41 2.29
C THR A 582 9.65 31.32 1.70
N MET A 583 8.64 31.54 2.56
CA MET A 583 7.26 31.75 2.13
C MET A 583 7.08 33.24 1.82
N ALA A 584 6.67 33.59 0.61
CA ALA A 584 6.48 34.97 0.19
C ALA A 584 5.01 35.25 -0.19
N VAL A 585 4.41 36.19 0.54
CA VAL A 585 3.02 36.64 0.41
C VAL A 585 3.05 38.15 0.17
N SER A 586 2.71 38.64 -1.01
CA SER A 586 2.80 40.10 -1.27
C SER A 586 1.64 40.89 -0.65
N GLY A 587 0.61 40.22 -0.11
CA GLY A 587 -0.46 40.80 0.70
C GLY A 587 -0.19 40.77 2.21
N GLN A 588 -1.27 40.68 2.99
CA GLN A 588 -1.27 40.57 4.44
C GLN A 588 -1.19 39.11 4.89
N PHE A 589 -0.35 38.81 5.88
CA PHE A 589 -0.36 37.53 6.60
C PHE A 589 -1.14 37.63 7.91
N ASN A 590 -2.13 36.76 8.11
CA ASN A 590 -2.93 36.68 9.35
C ASN A 590 -2.71 35.33 10.03
N LEU A 591 -2.08 35.32 11.21
CA LEU A 591 -1.94 34.13 12.05
C LEU A 591 -2.90 34.22 13.25
N ASN A 592 -3.92 33.37 13.25
CA ASN A 592 -5.01 33.38 14.22
C ASN A 592 -5.55 31.96 14.50
N GLY A 593 -4.73 31.11 15.11
CA GLY A 593 -5.12 29.78 15.61
C GLY A 593 -4.32 28.62 15.01
N SER A 594 -3.69 28.83 13.86
CA SER A 594 -2.83 27.83 13.19
C SER A 594 -1.47 27.65 13.87
N THR A 595 -0.78 26.57 13.50
CA THR A 595 0.66 26.39 13.80
C THR A 595 1.49 27.04 12.70
N PHE A 596 2.51 27.81 13.08
CA PHE A 596 3.60 28.24 12.21
C PHE A 596 4.82 27.37 12.55
N ASP A 597 5.25 26.56 11.58
CA ASP A 597 6.28 25.55 11.73
C ASP A 597 7.55 26.03 11.05
N ILE A 598 8.68 26.04 11.79
CA ILE A 598 9.92 26.66 11.32
C ILE A 598 11.17 25.84 11.66
N GLU A 599 11.99 25.60 10.64
CA GLU A 599 13.34 25.04 10.77
C GLU A 599 14.35 26.12 11.19
N VAL A 600 15.36 25.76 12.00
CA VAL A 600 16.45 26.65 12.46
C VAL A 600 17.80 25.92 12.55
N ASN A 601 18.93 26.65 12.51
CA ASN A 601 20.27 26.08 12.70
C ASN A 601 21.30 27.00 13.40
N ASP A 602 22.41 26.44 13.86
CA ASP A 602 23.49 27.17 14.55
C ASP A 602 24.29 28.08 13.59
N ALA A 603 24.13 27.94 12.27
CA ALA A 603 24.62 28.94 11.32
C ALA A 603 23.80 30.25 11.33
N GLY A 604 22.62 30.27 11.98
CA GLY A 604 21.72 31.42 12.02
C GLY A 604 20.73 31.48 10.85
N GLN A 605 20.55 30.37 10.13
CA GLN A 605 19.53 30.20 9.10
C GLN A 605 18.21 29.74 9.74
N SER A 606 17.09 30.15 9.15
CA SER A 606 15.78 29.65 9.50
C SER A 606 14.86 29.63 8.28
N ASP A 607 13.73 28.96 8.43
CA ASP A 607 12.53 29.29 7.67
C ASP A 607 12.10 30.75 7.93
N ILE A 608 11.56 31.40 6.89
CA ILE A 608 11.10 32.79 6.94
C ILE A 608 9.76 32.93 6.20
N LEU A 609 8.79 33.62 6.79
CA LEU A 609 7.64 34.17 6.07
C LEU A 609 7.85 35.66 5.79
N THR A 610 7.69 36.07 4.54
CA THR A 610 7.78 37.48 4.10
C THR A 610 6.39 37.96 3.67
N ALA A 611 5.97 39.13 4.18
CA ALA A 611 4.66 39.72 3.91
C ALA A 611 4.73 41.23 3.61
N ASN A 612 3.66 41.84 3.08
CA ASN A 612 3.54 43.30 3.10
C ASN A 612 3.22 43.79 4.52
N THR A 613 2.21 43.20 5.16
CA THR A 613 1.88 43.40 6.58
C THR A 613 1.62 42.05 7.25
N ALA A 614 1.76 41.99 8.58
CA ALA A 614 1.37 40.80 9.34
C ALA A 614 0.50 41.17 10.54
N VAL A 615 -0.49 40.33 10.83
CA VAL A 615 -1.30 40.35 12.05
C VAL A 615 -1.14 39.00 12.74
N VAL A 616 -0.54 38.99 13.93
CA VAL A 616 -0.33 37.77 14.73
C VAL A 616 -1.12 37.93 16.02
N THR A 617 -2.10 37.04 16.23
CA THR A 617 -3.10 37.19 17.29
C THR A 617 -3.24 35.95 18.17
N SER A 618 -3.13 34.75 17.59
CA SER A 618 -3.13 33.49 18.32
C SER A 618 -2.57 32.37 17.44
N GLY A 619 -2.22 31.24 18.04
CA GLY A 619 -1.72 30.05 17.34
C GLY A 619 -0.60 29.38 18.12
N VAL A 620 0.24 28.63 17.40
CA VAL A 620 1.45 28.01 17.93
C VAL A 620 2.63 28.34 17.02
N ILE A 621 3.81 28.61 17.59
CA ILE A 621 5.09 28.62 16.88
C ILE A 621 5.83 27.37 17.35
N ARG A 622 6.09 26.45 16.41
CA ARG A 622 6.83 25.21 16.65
C ARG A 622 8.17 25.31 15.93
N THR A 623 9.25 24.94 16.60
CA THR A 623 10.60 25.09 16.05
C THR A 623 11.31 23.75 15.95
N ALA A 624 12.01 23.54 14.84
CA ALA A 624 12.81 22.34 14.59
C ALA A 624 14.27 22.74 14.35
N ALA A 625 15.16 22.40 15.28
CA ALA A 625 16.60 22.54 15.04
C ALA A 625 17.06 21.44 14.07
N LEU A 626 17.77 21.80 13.00
CA LEU A 626 18.35 20.85 12.04
C LEU A 626 19.80 20.47 12.37
N ASP A 627 20.45 21.21 13.26
CA ASP A 627 21.78 20.92 13.81
C ASP A 627 21.84 21.25 15.32
N ILE A 628 23.00 21.03 15.93
CA ILE A 628 23.21 21.26 17.37
C ILE A 628 23.40 22.76 17.61
N ILE A 629 22.48 23.39 18.34
CA ILE A 629 22.61 24.80 18.72
C ILE A 629 23.64 24.92 19.85
N THR A 630 24.74 25.65 19.57
CA THR A 630 25.90 25.76 20.49
C THR A 630 26.04 27.12 21.16
N ALA A 631 25.36 28.14 20.62
CA ALA A 631 25.34 29.49 21.15
C ALA A 631 23.95 30.12 21.01
N ALA A 632 23.71 31.26 21.67
CA ALA A 632 22.47 32.01 21.48
C ALA A 632 22.34 32.52 20.03
N ARG A 633 21.24 32.20 19.35
CA ARG A 633 20.95 32.57 17.95
C ARG A 633 19.66 33.37 17.87
N GLN A 634 19.59 34.26 16.88
CA GLN A 634 18.40 35.05 16.55
C GLN A 634 18.01 34.82 15.10
N TYR A 635 16.72 34.59 14.87
CA TYR A 635 16.14 34.22 13.58
C TYR A 635 14.96 35.14 13.28
N SER A 636 14.91 35.73 12.08
CA SER A 636 13.76 36.52 11.63
C SER A 636 12.76 35.57 10.99
N ILE A 637 11.69 35.22 11.71
CA ILE A 637 10.76 34.15 11.30
C ILE A 637 9.55 34.69 10.54
N ILE A 638 9.17 35.94 10.79
CA ILE A 638 8.23 36.71 9.97
C ILE A 638 8.87 38.07 9.69
N GLN A 639 8.87 38.53 8.44
CA GLN A 639 9.41 39.82 8.01
C GLN A 639 8.37 40.55 7.15
N THR A 640 8.23 41.87 7.35
CA THR A 640 7.20 42.67 6.67
C THR A 640 7.75 43.97 6.06
N GLY A 641 7.15 44.38 4.94
CA GLY A 641 7.48 45.66 4.28
C GLY A 641 6.86 46.90 4.94
N ALA A 642 5.67 46.76 5.52
CA ALA A 642 4.84 47.84 6.05
C ALA A 642 4.34 47.64 7.50
N GLY A 643 4.72 46.53 8.16
CA GLY A 643 4.69 46.39 9.61
C GLY A 643 3.98 45.15 10.17
N VAL A 644 4.31 44.81 11.42
CA VAL A 644 3.69 43.73 12.21
C VAL A 644 2.75 44.31 13.26
N THR A 645 1.55 43.75 13.37
CA THR A 645 0.56 44.04 14.42
C THR A 645 0.38 42.79 15.29
N ALA A 646 0.98 42.80 16.48
CA ALA A 646 0.92 41.72 17.47
C ALA A 646 1.24 42.23 18.87
N ASP A 647 0.80 41.54 19.92
CA ASP A 647 1.33 41.76 21.27
C ASP A 647 2.58 40.88 21.48
N PRO A 648 3.75 41.43 21.87
CA PRO A 648 4.95 40.64 22.11
C PRO A 648 4.79 39.56 23.19
N VAL A 649 3.92 39.78 24.19
CA VAL A 649 3.67 38.81 25.24
C VAL A 649 2.91 37.61 24.69
N ASP A 650 1.87 37.85 23.89
CA ASP A 650 1.06 36.79 23.29
C ASP A 650 1.91 35.95 22.31
N VAL A 651 2.72 36.59 21.46
CA VAL A 651 3.65 35.88 20.55
C VAL A 651 4.65 35.00 21.31
N ASN A 652 5.18 35.46 22.45
CA ASN A 652 6.06 34.63 23.28
C ASN A 652 5.32 33.48 23.99
N GLN A 653 4.00 33.58 24.21
CA GLN A 653 3.19 32.47 24.73
C GLN A 653 2.78 31.46 23.64
N MET A 654 2.96 31.79 22.35
CA MET A 654 2.69 30.87 21.24
C MET A 654 3.79 29.80 21.05
N LEU A 655 4.97 29.96 21.65
CA LEU A 655 6.07 29.00 21.57
C LEU A 655 5.69 27.69 22.27
N SER A 656 5.71 26.55 21.54
CA SER A 656 5.34 25.24 22.09
C SER A 656 6.50 24.40 22.63
N ASP A 657 7.75 24.80 22.38
CA ASP A 657 8.89 23.94 22.59
C ASP A 657 9.24 23.78 24.08
N THR A 658 9.43 22.53 24.51
CA THR A 658 9.58 22.16 25.93
C THR A 658 10.98 21.63 26.25
N SER A 659 11.98 22.01 25.47
CA SER A 659 13.36 21.59 25.67
C SER A 659 13.86 21.92 27.08
N PHE A 660 14.67 21.02 27.64
CA PHE A 660 15.45 21.32 28.84
C PHE A 660 16.74 22.08 28.51
N ILE A 661 17.37 21.81 27.37
CA ILE A 661 18.69 22.35 26.98
C ILE A 661 18.58 23.75 26.39
N LEU A 662 17.51 24.01 25.63
CA LEU A 662 17.29 25.22 24.84
C LEU A 662 16.10 26.02 25.39
N ASP A 663 16.33 27.30 25.69
CA ASP A 663 15.29 28.28 25.99
C ASP A 663 14.89 29.02 24.72
N TYR A 664 13.58 29.28 24.58
CA TYR A 664 12.97 29.87 23.39
C TYR A 664 12.22 31.14 23.80
N SER A 665 12.52 32.25 23.12
CA SER A 665 11.80 33.51 23.30
C SER A 665 11.54 34.21 21.97
N ALA A 666 10.45 34.96 21.88
CA ALA A 666 10.05 35.69 20.69
C ALA A 666 9.86 37.18 20.98
N ALA A 667 10.30 38.01 20.04
CA ALA A 667 10.16 39.46 20.12
C ALA A 667 9.55 40.02 18.84
N VAL A 668 8.68 41.02 18.97
CA VAL A 668 8.07 41.73 17.83
C VAL A 668 8.74 43.10 17.69
N THR A 669 9.26 43.39 16.50
CA THR A 669 9.79 44.71 16.12
C THR A 669 8.75 45.48 15.30
N ALA A 670 9.10 46.62 14.71
CA ALA A 670 8.20 47.32 13.80
C ALA A 670 7.81 46.47 12.57
N ASN A 671 8.77 45.68 12.06
CA ASN A 671 8.64 44.97 10.78
C ASN A 671 8.86 43.45 10.89
N ASP A 672 9.45 42.94 11.97
CA ASP A 672 9.85 41.53 12.06
C ASP A 672 9.32 40.88 13.34
N VAL A 673 9.05 39.57 13.29
CA VAL A 673 8.98 38.69 14.46
C VAL A 673 10.30 37.91 14.52
N VAL A 674 11.00 38.04 15.64
CA VAL A 674 12.33 37.48 15.85
C VAL A 674 12.27 36.40 16.93
N LEU A 675 12.61 35.16 16.57
CA LEU A 675 12.85 34.07 17.51
C LEU A 675 14.30 34.16 18.03
N THR A 676 14.49 33.99 19.33
CA THR A 676 15.80 33.80 19.96
C THR A 676 15.84 32.43 20.62
N VAL A 677 16.81 31.59 20.23
CA VAL A 677 17.05 30.25 20.80
C VAL A 677 18.36 30.30 21.57
N THR A 678 18.36 29.89 22.84
CA THR A 678 19.51 30.02 23.74
C THR A 678 19.79 28.70 24.47
N PRO A 679 20.98 28.11 24.33
CA PRO A 679 21.42 27.02 25.22
C PRO A 679 21.54 27.54 26.66
N VAL A 680 20.77 26.96 27.58
CA VAL A 680 20.68 27.37 29.00
C VAL A 680 21.12 26.29 29.99
N HIS A 681 21.08 25.02 29.57
CA HIS A 681 21.45 23.86 30.37
C HIS A 681 22.36 22.90 29.59
N THR A 682 23.00 21.95 30.29
CA THR A 682 23.86 20.92 29.67
C THR A 682 23.31 19.51 29.86
N PHE A 683 23.84 18.54 29.10
CA PHE A 683 23.45 17.14 29.24
C PHE A 683 23.91 16.54 30.58
N GLU A 684 25.06 16.94 31.10
CA GLU A 684 25.53 16.59 32.46
C GLU A 684 24.53 17.07 33.53
N GLU A 685 24.07 18.32 33.47
CA GLU A 685 23.06 18.87 34.40
C GLU A 685 21.74 18.07 34.37
N ALA A 686 21.27 17.66 33.17
CA ALA A 686 20.09 16.80 33.03
C ALA A 686 20.28 15.42 33.68
N GLY A 687 21.50 14.87 33.63
CA GLY A 687 21.87 13.62 34.27
C GLY A 687 22.00 13.74 35.80
N GLU A 688 22.50 14.87 36.32
CA GLU A 688 22.58 15.12 37.76
C GLU A 688 21.19 15.15 38.42
N LEU A 689 20.18 15.67 37.73
CA LEU A 689 18.79 15.75 38.21
C LEU A 689 18.14 14.37 38.42
N SER A 690 18.66 13.31 37.79
CA SER A 690 18.22 11.92 38.03
C SER A 690 18.70 11.36 39.37
N SER A 691 19.70 11.99 39.99
CA SER A 691 20.49 11.46 41.11
C SER A 691 21.28 10.18 40.81
N ASN A 692 21.35 9.72 39.55
CA ASN A 692 22.21 8.63 39.10
C ASN A 692 23.56 9.18 38.58
N PRO A 693 24.69 8.91 39.26
CA PRO A 693 26.01 9.39 38.82
C PRO A 693 26.45 8.85 37.44
N ASN A 694 25.90 7.71 37.00
CA ASN A 694 26.17 7.19 35.66
C ASN A 694 25.43 8.03 34.58
N ALA A 695 24.27 8.61 34.88
CA ALA A 695 23.51 9.43 33.93
C ALA A 695 24.20 10.78 33.70
N ALA A 696 24.71 11.40 34.77
CA ALA A 696 25.59 12.56 34.67
C ALA A 696 26.87 12.25 33.86
N ALA A 697 27.48 11.07 34.05
CA ALA A 697 28.66 10.67 33.28
C ALA A 697 28.38 10.44 31.78
N VAL A 698 27.19 9.93 31.43
CA VAL A 698 26.72 9.86 30.03
C VAL A 698 26.46 11.27 29.49
N GLY A 699 25.80 12.13 30.26
CA GLY A 699 25.54 13.54 29.89
C GLY A 699 26.83 14.30 29.61
N HIS A 700 27.84 14.18 30.48
CA HIS A 700 29.16 14.77 30.28
C HIS A 700 29.84 14.31 28.98
N ALA A 701 29.63 13.05 28.56
CA ALA A 701 30.15 12.56 27.28
C ALA A 701 29.49 13.28 26.09
N PHE A 702 28.17 13.50 26.14
CA PHE A 702 27.48 14.31 25.12
C PHE A 702 27.91 15.78 25.14
N ASP A 703 28.10 16.38 26.31
CA ASP A 703 28.62 17.76 26.42
C ASP A 703 30.02 17.91 25.79
N GLN A 704 30.90 16.91 25.98
CA GLN A 704 32.21 16.87 25.29
C GLN A 704 32.08 16.74 23.77
N MET A 705 31.10 15.98 23.26
CA MET A 705 30.85 15.85 21.82
C MET A 705 30.32 17.14 21.20
N VAL A 706 29.42 17.86 21.89
CA VAL A 706 28.93 19.17 21.46
C VAL A 706 30.09 20.17 21.39
N GLN A 707 30.93 20.22 22.43
CA GLN A 707 32.15 21.04 22.44
C GLN A 707 33.16 20.64 21.35
N GLY A 708 33.15 19.37 20.93
CA GLY A 708 33.94 18.84 19.82
C GLY A 708 33.44 19.22 18.42
N GLY A 709 32.28 19.87 18.30
CA GLY A 709 31.68 20.24 17.01
C GLY A 709 30.97 19.08 16.30
N SER A 710 30.35 18.17 17.07
CA SER A 710 29.47 17.13 16.51
C SER A 710 28.27 17.76 15.78
N SER A 711 27.75 17.05 14.78
CA SER A 711 26.49 17.37 14.07
C SER A 711 25.55 16.17 14.03
N GLU A 712 25.66 15.27 15.01
CA GLU A 712 24.90 14.01 15.05
C GLU A 712 23.42 14.28 15.36
N SER A 713 22.53 13.86 14.44
CA SER A 713 21.08 14.17 14.51
C SER A 713 20.39 13.62 15.76
N HIS A 714 20.89 12.52 16.30
CA HIS A 714 20.44 11.97 17.58
C HIS A 714 20.67 12.93 18.77
N VAL A 715 21.77 13.69 18.75
CA VAL A 715 22.08 14.69 19.78
C VAL A 715 21.22 15.95 19.59
N VAL A 716 20.88 16.31 18.35
CA VAL A 716 19.88 17.36 18.04
C VAL A 716 18.51 16.98 18.61
N ALA A 717 18.07 15.74 18.39
CA ALA A 717 16.84 15.23 18.98
C ALA A 717 16.87 15.24 20.51
N MET A 718 18.02 14.92 21.14
CA MET A 718 18.21 15.05 22.59
C MET A 718 18.19 16.51 23.08
N GLN A 719 18.70 17.48 22.31
CA GLN A 719 18.54 18.90 22.64
C GLN A 719 17.07 19.34 22.62
N ALA A 720 16.21 18.75 21.79
CA ALA A 720 14.78 19.08 21.74
C ALA A 720 13.95 18.44 22.88
N MET A 721 14.50 17.47 23.62
CA MET A 721 13.77 16.75 24.67
C MET A 721 13.47 17.62 25.90
N ASN A 722 12.31 17.39 26.51
CA ASN A 722 12.04 17.89 27.86
C ASN A 722 12.86 17.15 28.92
N GLN A 723 12.93 17.74 30.12
CA GLN A 723 13.76 17.23 31.22
C GLN A 723 13.53 15.75 31.50
N ALA A 724 12.28 15.29 31.56
CA ALA A 724 11.97 13.90 31.92
C ALA A 724 12.40 12.91 30.82
N GLN A 725 12.15 13.24 29.56
CA GLN A 725 12.59 12.45 28.40
C GLN A 725 14.12 12.36 28.33
N LEU A 726 14.80 13.50 28.53
CA LEU A 726 16.25 13.56 28.46
C LEU A 726 16.91 12.78 29.61
N THR A 727 16.45 12.98 30.84
CA THR A 727 16.92 12.24 32.00
C THR A 727 16.74 10.72 31.82
N GLN A 728 15.59 10.26 31.32
CA GLN A 728 15.35 8.85 31.03
C GLN A 728 16.30 8.31 29.93
N THR A 729 16.53 9.09 28.88
CA THR A 729 17.44 8.74 27.78
C THR A 729 18.87 8.54 28.27
N LEU A 730 19.37 9.46 29.10
CA LEU A 730 20.71 9.38 29.71
C LEU A 730 20.86 8.21 30.70
N GLU A 731 19.75 7.75 31.31
CA GLU A 731 19.75 6.52 32.11
C GLU A 731 19.78 5.25 31.26
N GLN A 732 19.04 5.23 30.15
CA GLN A 732 18.91 4.07 29.27
C GLN A 732 20.16 3.80 28.42
N ILE A 733 20.91 4.83 28.01
CA ILE A 733 22.18 4.68 27.26
C ILE A 733 23.27 3.95 28.09
N GLN A 734 23.09 3.79 29.40
CA GLN A 734 24.06 3.12 30.25
C GLN A 734 24.07 1.59 30.03
N PRO A 735 25.24 0.94 29.95
CA PRO A 735 25.36 -0.51 29.76
C PRO A 735 25.08 -1.32 31.05
N GLN A 736 23.97 -1.03 31.74
CA GLN A 736 23.57 -1.69 32.99
C GLN A 736 23.29 -3.18 32.79
N VAL A 737 22.66 -3.54 31.67
CA VAL A 737 22.29 -4.92 31.35
C VAL A 737 23.52 -5.85 31.30
N ARG A 738 24.61 -5.44 30.65
CA ARG A 738 25.89 -6.18 30.61
C ARG A 738 26.39 -6.49 32.03
N GLN A 739 26.40 -5.47 32.90
CA GLN A 739 26.89 -5.59 34.27
C GLN A 739 26.02 -6.55 35.10
N ALA A 740 24.70 -6.52 34.89
CA ALA A 740 23.76 -7.45 35.50
C ALA A 740 23.99 -8.88 35.00
N THR A 741 24.22 -9.08 33.71
CA THR A 741 24.55 -10.39 33.11
C THR A 741 25.83 -10.97 33.71
N THR A 742 26.90 -10.17 33.84
CA THR A 742 28.14 -10.60 34.52
C THR A 742 27.89 -11.02 35.98
N GLN A 743 26.99 -10.33 36.70
CA GLN A 743 26.59 -10.75 38.06
C GLN A 743 25.86 -12.10 38.08
N VAL A 744 24.94 -12.35 37.13
CA VAL A 744 24.19 -13.62 37.02
C VAL A 744 25.11 -14.76 36.60
N VAL A 745 25.94 -14.60 35.57
CA VAL A 745 26.95 -15.58 35.14
C VAL A 745 27.88 -15.96 36.32
N ARG A 746 28.35 -14.96 37.07
CA ARG A 746 29.16 -15.20 38.29
C ARG A 746 28.40 -16.01 39.35
N ARG A 747 27.07 -15.89 39.46
CA ARG A 747 26.24 -16.68 40.38
C ARG A 747 26.00 -18.12 39.89
N GLN A 748 25.79 -18.34 38.60
CA GLN A 748 25.67 -19.68 38.02
C GLN A 748 26.91 -20.55 38.33
N GLN A 749 28.12 -20.00 38.20
CA GLN A 749 29.37 -20.67 38.58
C GLN A 749 29.38 -21.12 40.06
N GLN A 750 28.70 -20.40 40.95
CA GLN A 750 28.55 -20.78 42.36
C GLN A 750 27.59 -21.96 42.53
N ALA A 751 26.53 -22.05 41.70
CA ALA A 751 25.64 -23.21 41.65
C ALA A 751 26.34 -24.47 41.10
N VAL A 752 27.19 -24.32 40.07
CA VAL A 752 28.07 -25.38 39.53
C VAL A 752 29.07 -25.86 40.59
N THR A 753 29.69 -24.92 41.31
CA THR A 753 30.61 -25.22 42.42
C THR A 753 29.90 -25.97 43.54
N SER A 754 28.72 -25.49 43.95
CA SER A 754 27.88 -26.12 44.98
C SER A 754 27.45 -27.54 44.58
N SER A 755 27.10 -27.76 43.30
CA SER A 755 26.80 -29.09 42.77
C SER A 755 28.02 -30.03 42.86
N THR A 756 29.19 -29.53 42.47
CA THR A 756 30.45 -30.28 42.53
C THR A 756 30.79 -30.72 43.96
N GLN A 757 30.63 -29.81 44.94
CA GLN A 757 30.79 -30.13 46.36
C GLN A 757 29.75 -31.14 46.86
N ALA A 758 28.49 -31.03 46.44
CA ALA A 758 27.43 -31.97 46.85
C ALA A 758 27.70 -33.42 46.38
N ARG A 759 28.30 -33.61 45.19
CA ARG A 759 28.73 -34.92 44.66
C ARG A 759 29.75 -35.60 45.58
N MET A 760 30.79 -34.85 45.97
CA MET A 760 31.86 -35.33 46.85
C MET A 760 31.32 -35.65 48.24
N GLN A 761 30.52 -34.77 48.83
CA GLN A 761 29.85 -34.98 50.13
C GLN A 761 28.96 -36.22 50.16
N GLN A 762 28.34 -36.60 49.05
CA GLN A 762 27.60 -37.86 48.94
C GLN A 762 28.56 -39.09 48.94
N MET A 763 29.74 -39.03 48.30
CA MET A 763 30.73 -40.13 48.33
C MET A 763 31.44 -40.26 49.68
N GLN A 764 31.84 -39.15 50.29
CA GLN A 764 32.40 -39.12 51.66
C GLN A 764 31.50 -39.86 52.65
N ARG A 765 30.17 -39.70 52.49
CA ARG A 765 29.17 -40.38 53.32
C ARG A 765 29.06 -41.89 53.08
N VAL A 766 29.29 -42.38 51.85
CA VAL A 766 29.36 -43.83 51.56
C VAL A 766 30.55 -44.46 52.27
N VAL A 767 31.74 -43.86 52.15
CA VAL A 767 32.96 -44.37 52.83
C VAL A 767 32.81 -44.31 54.36
N ARG A 768 32.26 -43.21 54.88
CA ARG A 768 31.99 -43.08 56.32
C ARG A 768 30.94 -44.06 56.85
N ALA A 769 29.96 -44.43 56.03
CA ALA A 769 28.99 -45.48 56.40
C ALA A 769 29.66 -46.86 56.45
N ALA A 770 30.51 -47.18 55.47
CA ALA A 770 31.32 -48.40 55.46
C ALA A 770 32.14 -48.57 56.75
N GLU A 771 32.83 -47.51 57.16
CA GLU A 771 33.68 -47.51 58.36
C GLU A 771 32.87 -47.64 59.65
N ARG A 772 31.66 -47.07 59.72
CA ARG A 772 30.74 -47.29 60.86
C ARG A 772 30.22 -48.72 60.95
N THR A 773 29.94 -49.36 59.82
CA THR A 773 29.55 -50.77 59.80
C THR A 773 30.72 -51.63 60.26
N ARG A 774 31.95 -51.36 59.78
CA ARG A 774 33.18 -52.02 60.27
C ARG A 774 33.37 -51.83 61.79
N ASP A 775 33.30 -50.61 62.31
CA ASP A 775 33.50 -50.32 63.74
C ASP A 775 32.43 -50.96 64.64
N SER A 776 31.16 -50.89 64.25
CA SER A 776 30.06 -51.47 65.03
C SER A 776 30.11 -53.00 65.09
N VAL A 777 30.52 -53.66 64.01
CA VAL A 777 30.74 -55.11 63.97
C VAL A 777 31.97 -55.53 64.79
N MET A 778 33.07 -54.77 64.72
CA MET A 778 34.26 -55.02 65.55
C MET A 778 33.97 -54.87 67.05
N LEU A 779 33.12 -53.92 67.45
CA LEU A 779 32.64 -53.79 68.84
C LEU A 779 31.73 -54.96 69.26
N ALA A 780 30.93 -55.51 68.35
CA ALA A 780 30.03 -56.62 68.65
C ALA A 780 30.77 -57.95 68.85
N ASP A 781 31.79 -58.23 68.03
CA ASP A 781 32.64 -59.43 68.17
C ASP A 781 33.45 -59.41 69.47
N ALA A 782 34.02 -58.25 69.83
CA ALA A 782 34.74 -58.03 71.09
C ALA A 782 33.87 -58.26 72.36
N GLY A 783 32.53 -58.26 72.22
CA GLY A 783 31.57 -58.50 73.31
C GLY A 783 31.28 -59.98 73.62
N GLY A 784 31.70 -60.93 72.78
CA GLY A 784 31.68 -62.37 73.11
C GLY A 784 30.30 -63.06 73.21
N GLN A 785 29.24 -62.50 72.62
CA GLN A 785 27.88 -63.10 72.62
C GLN A 785 27.28 -63.41 71.23
N ALA A 786 28.08 -63.42 70.17
CA ALA A 786 27.60 -63.74 68.83
C ALA A 786 27.64 -65.27 68.55
N ASN A 787 26.49 -65.84 68.18
CA ASN A 787 26.42 -67.19 67.61
C ASN A 787 27.07 -67.19 66.20
N GLN A 788 27.59 -68.31 65.69
CA GLN A 788 28.31 -68.35 64.40
C GLN A 788 27.51 -67.75 63.22
N SER A 789 26.18 -67.89 63.23
CA SER A 789 25.31 -67.26 62.23
C SER A 789 25.27 -65.73 62.33
N ALA A 790 25.38 -65.16 63.53
CA ALA A 790 25.37 -63.71 63.73
C ALA A 790 26.72 -63.07 63.34
N VAL A 791 27.83 -63.76 63.61
CA VAL A 791 29.15 -63.34 63.10
C VAL A 791 29.20 -63.43 61.57
N ALA A 792 28.63 -64.50 60.98
CA ALA A 792 28.55 -64.64 59.53
C ALA A 792 27.68 -63.54 58.88
N SER A 793 26.54 -63.17 59.49
CA SER A 793 25.73 -62.03 59.05
C SER A 793 26.50 -60.71 59.19
N ALA A 794 27.15 -60.45 60.34
CA ALA A 794 27.91 -59.21 60.54
C ALA A 794 29.12 -59.08 59.60
N LEU A 795 29.80 -60.18 59.26
CA LEU A 795 30.85 -60.21 58.24
C LEU A 795 30.30 -60.04 56.81
N GLN A 796 29.06 -60.48 56.55
CA GLN A 796 28.35 -60.21 55.31
C GLN A 796 27.98 -58.73 55.22
N ASP A 797 27.45 -58.14 56.28
CA ASP A 797 27.12 -56.70 56.37
C ASP A 797 28.36 -55.83 56.18
N VAL A 798 29.53 -56.22 56.73
CA VAL A 798 30.81 -55.54 56.46
C VAL A 798 31.24 -55.68 55.00
N ARG A 799 31.12 -56.87 54.39
CA ARG A 799 31.51 -57.10 53.00
C ARG A 799 30.61 -56.36 52.01
N ASP A 800 29.33 -56.25 52.33
CA ASP A 800 28.33 -55.57 51.50
C ASP A 800 28.35 -54.04 51.74
N ALA A 801 28.99 -53.58 52.83
CA ALA A 801 29.27 -52.17 53.10
C ALA A 801 30.65 -51.70 52.61
N GLU A 802 31.45 -52.53 51.93
CA GLU A 802 32.79 -52.14 51.45
C GLU A 802 32.76 -50.92 50.51
N PRO A 803 33.72 -49.97 50.61
CA PRO A 803 33.80 -48.84 49.69
C PRO A 803 33.91 -49.31 48.23
N PRO A 804 33.24 -48.64 47.27
CA PRO A 804 33.19 -49.05 45.86
C PRO A 804 34.49 -48.72 45.10
N LEU A 805 35.60 -49.32 45.53
CA LEU A 805 36.95 -49.08 44.99
C LEU A 805 37.01 -49.41 43.49
N GLY A 806 37.47 -48.44 42.70
CA GLY A 806 37.58 -48.58 41.24
C GLY A 806 36.26 -48.59 40.47
N GLN A 807 35.10 -48.53 41.13
CA GLN A 807 33.80 -48.46 40.46
C GLN A 807 33.54 -47.06 39.91
N LEU A 808 32.94 -46.99 38.73
CA LEU A 808 32.58 -45.74 38.10
C LEU A 808 31.20 -45.30 38.60
N THR A 809 31.12 -44.11 39.19
CA THR A 809 29.86 -43.50 39.60
C THR A 809 29.50 -42.39 38.62
N PHE A 810 28.35 -42.52 37.95
CA PHE A 810 27.73 -41.45 37.17
C PHE A 810 26.77 -40.62 38.01
N PHE A 811 26.72 -39.33 37.69
CA PHE A 811 25.87 -38.35 38.33
C PHE A 811 25.21 -37.47 37.26
N ALA A 812 23.93 -37.15 37.45
CA ALA A 812 23.24 -36.09 36.73
C ALA A 812 22.28 -35.36 37.67
N ARG A 813 22.29 -34.02 37.65
CA ARG A 813 21.26 -33.18 38.31
C ARG A 813 20.82 -32.03 37.43
N SER A 814 19.63 -31.51 37.70
CA SER A 814 19.23 -30.19 37.24
C SER A 814 19.91 -29.09 38.06
N LEU A 815 20.33 -28.02 37.40
CA LEU A 815 20.75 -26.76 38.01
C LEU A 815 19.63 -25.76 37.76
N ASN A 816 18.90 -25.36 38.80
CA ASN A 816 17.92 -24.29 38.65
C ASN A 816 18.08 -23.31 39.80
N ASP A 817 18.12 -22.02 39.48
CA ASP A 817 18.05 -20.95 40.45
C ASP A 817 17.33 -19.71 39.92
N PHE A 818 16.74 -18.95 40.82
CA PHE A 818 15.98 -17.75 40.51
C PHE A 818 16.09 -16.76 41.67
N GLY A 819 16.21 -15.48 41.32
CA GLY A 819 16.47 -14.45 42.31
C GLY A 819 16.13 -13.05 41.84
N ARG A 820 16.22 -12.12 42.79
CA ARG A 820 16.05 -10.68 42.55
C ARG A 820 17.19 -9.92 43.20
N VAL A 821 17.68 -8.91 42.50
CA VAL A 821 18.61 -7.88 42.98
C VAL A 821 17.85 -6.55 43.03
N ASN A 822 18.03 -5.82 44.12
CA ASN A 822 17.42 -4.50 44.32
C ASN A 822 18.16 -3.44 43.50
N SER A 823 17.51 -2.32 43.18
CA SER A 823 18.16 -1.15 42.59
C SER A 823 18.99 -0.41 43.62
N ASP A 824 20.10 0.19 43.19
CA ASP A 824 20.82 1.20 43.97
C ASP A 824 20.79 2.56 43.25
N ARG A 825 21.68 3.50 43.63
CA ARG A 825 21.77 4.83 43.01
C ARG A 825 22.53 4.86 41.67
N TYR A 826 23.09 3.74 41.23
CA TYR A 826 23.92 3.64 40.02
C TYR A 826 23.17 2.88 38.92
N ALA A 827 22.52 1.77 39.28
CA ALA A 827 21.82 0.93 38.31
C ALA A 827 20.48 0.42 38.84
N SER A 828 19.57 0.15 37.90
CA SER A 828 18.30 -0.52 38.18
C SER A 828 18.52 -1.94 38.68
N GLY A 829 17.57 -2.40 39.49
CA GLY A 829 17.53 -3.79 39.94
C GLY A 829 17.22 -4.73 38.78
N HIS A 830 17.40 -6.02 39.00
CA HIS A 830 17.05 -7.04 38.00
C HIS A 830 16.52 -8.31 38.67
N SER A 831 15.72 -9.06 37.92
CA SER A 831 15.28 -10.41 38.26
C SER A 831 15.93 -11.38 37.27
N TYR A 832 16.19 -12.61 37.68
CA TYR A 832 16.71 -13.62 36.77
C TYR A 832 16.16 -15.02 37.07
N ASN A 833 16.14 -15.85 36.05
CA ASN A 833 16.01 -17.29 36.17
C ASN A 833 17.16 -17.98 35.43
N SER A 834 17.57 -19.13 35.95
CA SER A 834 18.68 -19.93 35.46
C SER A 834 18.25 -21.38 35.50
N ASN A 835 18.38 -22.10 34.38
CA ASN A 835 17.97 -23.48 34.22
C ASN A 835 19.05 -24.25 33.46
N GLY A 836 19.33 -25.47 33.88
CA GLY A 836 20.48 -26.19 33.36
C GLY A 836 20.55 -27.66 33.78
N ALA A 837 21.53 -28.34 33.21
CA ALA A 837 21.85 -29.73 33.50
C ALA A 837 23.33 -29.85 33.82
N ASP A 838 23.65 -30.66 34.82
CA ASP A 838 25.00 -30.85 35.33
C ASP A 838 25.27 -32.34 35.53
N PHE A 839 26.28 -32.85 34.84
CA PHE A 839 26.60 -34.27 34.77
C PHE A 839 28.08 -34.53 35.05
N GLY A 840 28.41 -35.74 35.47
CA GLY A 840 29.78 -36.08 35.82
C GLY A 840 30.02 -37.56 36.07
N LEU A 841 31.30 -37.88 36.11
CA LEU A 841 31.85 -39.18 36.46
C LEU A 841 32.84 -39.01 37.61
N GLN A 842 32.80 -39.92 38.58
CA GLN A 842 33.72 -39.97 39.70
C GLN A 842 34.09 -41.42 40.03
N CYS A 843 35.29 -41.63 40.54
CA CYS A 843 35.80 -42.94 40.93
C CYS A 843 36.56 -42.83 42.25
N LEU A 844 36.32 -43.80 43.15
CA LEU A 844 37.07 -43.95 44.38
C LEU A 844 38.35 -44.74 44.07
N MET A 845 39.45 -44.01 43.85
CA MET A 845 40.74 -44.54 43.38
C MET A 845 41.50 -45.30 44.47
N THR A 846 41.34 -44.87 45.73
CA THR A 846 41.78 -45.58 46.95
C THR A 846 40.73 -45.37 48.03
N GLU A 847 40.83 -46.06 49.17
CA GLU A 847 39.88 -45.93 50.30
C GLU A 847 39.69 -44.48 50.79
N ASN A 848 40.66 -43.58 50.52
CA ASN A 848 40.64 -42.18 50.94
C ASN A 848 40.69 -41.17 49.79
N LEU A 849 40.73 -41.59 48.51
CA LEU A 849 40.94 -40.68 47.37
C LEU A 849 39.85 -40.83 46.31
N LEU A 850 38.98 -39.83 46.23
CA LEU A 850 38.00 -39.67 45.15
C LEU A 850 38.58 -38.72 44.10
N VAL A 851 38.47 -39.10 42.83
CA VAL A 851 38.75 -38.22 41.68
C VAL A 851 37.52 -38.20 40.79
N GLY A 852 37.16 -37.02 40.27
CA GLY A 852 36.06 -36.90 39.34
C GLY A 852 36.15 -35.68 38.44
N GLY A 853 35.25 -35.64 37.46
CA GLY A 853 35.09 -34.53 36.55
C GLY A 853 33.73 -34.58 35.89
N GLY A 854 33.40 -33.53 35.15
CA GLY A 854 32.08 -33.39 34.55
C GLY A 854 31.94 -32.10 33.75
N GLY A 855 30.70 -31.84 33.36
CA GLY A 855 30.34 -30.62 32.66
C GLY A 855 28.92 -30.21 32.98
N SER A 856 28.62 -28.95 32.70
CA SER A 856 27.32 -28.35 32.98
C SER A 856 26.92 -27.44 31.83
N VAL A 857 25.64 -27.36 31.51
CA VAL A 857 25.06 -26.38 30.60
C VAL A 857 24.01 -25.60 31.39
N VAL A 858 24.11 -24.28 31.41
CA VAL A 858 23.17 -23.39 32.11
C VAL A 858 22.73 -22.31 31.14
N VAL A 859 21.41 -22.18 30.96
CA VAL A 859 20.77 -21.08 30.22
C VAL A 859 20.12 -20.16 31.25
N SER A 860 20.35 -18.87 31.16
CA SER A 860 19.78 -17.89 32.09
C SER A 860 19.15 -16.72 31.36
N ASN A 861 17.98 -16.30 31.83
CA ASN A 861 17.28 -15.13 31.36
C ASN A 861 17.26 -14.07 32.46
N LEU A 862 17.63 -12.85 32.11
CA LEU A 862 17.71 -11.69 32.99
C LEU A 862 16.72 -10.64 32.53
N TYR A 863 15.94 -10.12 33.48
CA TYR A 863 14.92 -9.10 33.26
C TYR A 863 15.23 -7.88 34.12
N GLY A 864 15.71 -6.80 33.50
CA GLY A 864 15.97 -5.53 34.16
C GLY A 864 14.69 -4.84 34.63
N HIS A 865 14.78 -4.09 35.73
CA HIS A 865 13.68 -3.24 36.21
C HIS A 865 13.76 -1.88 35.52
N ASN A 866 12.65 -1.13 35.48
CA ASN A 866 12.58 0.22 34.89
C ASN A 866 13.10 0.31 33.44
N SER A 867 12.92 -0.75 32.65
CA SER A 867 13.38 -0.86 31.26
C SER A 867 14.92 -0.74 31.09
N SER A 868 15.70 -1.21 32.06
CA SER A 868 17.18 -1.26 31.99
C SER A 868 17.74 -2.40 31.11
N GLY A 869 16.92 -3.01 30.26
CA GLY A 869 17.29 -4.10 29.35
C GLY A 869 17.06 -5.53 29.87
N GLU A 870 17.20 -6.49 28.95
CA GLU A 870 17.08 -7.93 29.17
C GLU A 870 18.29 -8.67 28.58
N SER A 871 18.55 -9.90 29.03
CA SER A 871 19.67 -10.70 28.52
C SER A 871 19.41 -12.20 28.60
N GLU A 872 19.82 -12.92 27.56
CA GLU A 872 19.96 -14.38 27.58
C GLU A 872 21.46 -14.74 27.63
N SER A 873 21.83 -15.67 28.51
CA SER A 873 23.20 -16.16 28.64
C SER A 873 23.24 -17.67 28.69
N THR A 874 23.92 -18.29 27.72
CA THR A 874 24.15 -19.74 27.67
C THR A 874 25.59 -20.03 28.03
N THR A 875 25.82 -20.67 29.18
CA THR A 875 27.16 -21.01 29.67
C THR A 875 27.44 -22.51 29.64
N LEU A 876 28.59 -22.88 29.06
CA LEU A 876 29.14 -24.23 29.05
C LEU A 876 30.27 -24.32 30.09
N TYR A 877 30.15 -25.24 31.05
CA TYR A 877 31.14 -25.47 32.10
C TYR A 877 31.83 -26.83 31.94
N ALA A 878 33.12 -26.87 32.23
CA ALA A 878 33.89 -28.09 32.47
C ALA A 878 34.49 -28.05 33.88
N ASN A 879 34.32 -29.12 34.65
CA ASN A 879 34.77 -29.22 36.05
C ASN A 879 35.66 -30.46 36.28
N ALA A 880 36.66 -30.30 37.14
CA ALA A 880 37.53 -31.37 37.64
C ALA A 880 37.75 -31.20 39.14
N TYR A 881 37.70 -32.30 39.90
CA TYR A 881 37.73 -32.27 41.36
C TYR A 881 38.40 -33.49 41.97
N VAL A 882 38.91 -33.29 43.19
CA VAL A 882 39.55 -34.31 44.03
C VAL A 882 39.07 -34.14 45.47
N SER A 883 38.79 -35.25 46.13
CA SER A 883 38.49 -35.28 47.57
C SER A 883 39.42 -36.27 48.25
N TYR A 884 40.09 -35.82 49.32
CA TYR A 884 40.77 -36.68 50.26
C TYR A 884 39.91 -36.82 51.51
N LEU A 885 39.45 -38.03 51.78
CA LEU A 885 38.35 -38.31 52.71
C LEU A 885 38.70 -39.40 53.73
N THR A 886 38.22 -39.22 54.95
CA THR A 886 38.46 -40.10 56.12
C THR A 886 37.16 -40.21 56.93
N PRO A 887 37.04 -41.12 57.92
CA PRO A 887 35.79 -41.29 58.66
C PRO A 887 35.36 -40.06 59.45
N ASN A 888 36.29 -39.15 59.76
CA ASN A 888 36.04 -38.01 60.64
C ASN A 888 36.30 -36.65 59.99
N TRP A 889 37.01 -36.58 58.86
CA TRP A 889 37.26 -35.32 58.17
C TRP A 889 37.50 -35.53 56.68
N HIS A 890 37.28 -34.48 55.90
CA HIS A 890 37.57 -34.43 54.47
C HIS A 890 38.23 -33.10 54.09
N ILE A 891 38.95 -33.12 52.97
CA ILE A 891 39.38 -31.93 52.24
C ILE A 891 39.11 -32.13 50.76
N ASP A 892 38.48 -31.13 50.16
CA ASP A 892 38.00 -31.11 48.80
C ASP A 892 38.69 -29.98 48.03
N GLY A 893 39.07 -30.25 46.79
CA GLY A 893 39.58 -29.24 45.87
C GLY A 893 38.97 -29.42 44.49
N GLY A 894 38.64 -28.31 43.82
CA GLY A 894 38.14 -28.36 42.45
C GLY A 894 38.51 -27.13 41.64
N LEU A 895 38.51 -27.31 40.32
CA LEU A 895 38.72 -26.29 39.32
C LEU A 895 37.60 -26.41 38.27
N SER A 896 37.15 -25.27 37.74
CA SER A 896 36.27 -25.23 36.60
C SER A 896 36.59 -24.08 35.65
N TYR A 897 36.33 -24.34 34.38
CA TYR A 897 36.31 -23.36 33.31
C TYR A 897 34.87 -23.25 32.79
N GLY A 898 34.37 -22.04 32.63
CA GLY A 898 33.10 -21.74 31.98
C GLY A 898 33.33 -20.81 30.79
N HIS A 899 32.54 -20.99 29.74
CA HIS A 899 32.50 -20.09 28.60
C HIS A 899 31.03 -19.78 28.31
N ALA A 900 30.67 -18.50 28.39
CA ALA A 900 29.31 -18.01 28.24
C ALA A 900 29.17 -17.21 26.95
N PHE A 901 28.13 -17.52 26.18
CA PHE A 901 27.64 -16.70 25.08
C PHE A 901 26.52 -15.82 25.65
N ASN A 902 26.65 -14.50 25.52
CA ASN A 902 25.70 -13.56 26.10
C ASN A 902 25.09 -12.66 25.02
N ASP A 903 23.77 -12.70 24.93
CA ASP A 903 22.96 -11.74 24.18
C ASP A 903 22.34 -10.75 25.17
N THR A 904 22.41 -9.45 24.87
CA THR A 904 21.85 -8.38 25.69
C THR A 904 21.07 -7.41 24.80
N GLU A 905 19.93 -6.90 25.29
CA GLU A 905 19.19 -5.83 24.64
C GLU A 905 18.76 -4.77 25.66
N HIS A 906 18.76 -3.49 25.28
CA HIS A 906 18.17 -2.42 26.09
C HIS A 906 17.54 -1.30 25.24
N PRO A 907 16.37 -0.76 25.62
CA PRO A 907 15.65 0.25 24.85
C PRO A 907 16.05 1.68 25.25
N ILE A 908 16.28 2.55 24.26
CA ILE A 908 16.38 4.00 24.42
C ILE A 908 15.03 4.61 24.01
N ALA A 909 14.08 4.57 24.93
CA ALA A 909 12.64 4.60 24.64
C ALA A 909 12.17 5.93 24.03
N ALA A 910 12.69 7.07 24.51
CA ALA A 910 12.31 8.39 23.98
C ALA A 910 12.80 8.63 22.54
N MET A 911 13.70 7.78 22.03
CA MET A 911 14.27 7.86 20.67
C MET A 911 13.75 6.74 19.76
N GLY A 912 12.95 5.79 20.29
CA GLY A 912 12.47 4.63 19.54
C GLY A 912 13.58 3.64 19.14
N LEU A 913 14.73 3.66 19.81
CA LEU A 913 15.89 2.82 19.51
C LEU A 913 16.02 1.65 20.48
N THR A 914 16.69 0.58 20.06
CA THR A 914 17.11 -0.54 20.92
C THR A 914 18.56 -0.88 20.61
N ALA A 915 19.40 -0.88 21.64
CA ALA A 915 20.81 -1.27 21.56
C ALA A 915 20.96 -2.75 21.95
N ASN A 916 21.72 -3.50 21.15
CA ASN A 916 21.88 -4.95 21.25
C ASN A 916 23.37 -5.29 21.33
N GLY A 917 23.74 -6.19 22.24
CA GLY A 917 25.10 -6.68 22.41
C GLY A 917 25.19 -8.20 22.31
N ASP A 918 26.18 -8.70 21.57
CA ASP A 918 26.58 -10.10 21.43
C ASP A 918 28.04 -10.18 21.88
N TYR A 919 28.33 -10.93 22.96
CA TYR A 919 29.68 -11.06 23.49
C TYR A 919 29.92 -12.32 24.33
N ASP A 920 31.16 -12.80 24.29
CA ASP A 920 31.61 -13.94 25.08
C ASP A 920 32.15 -13.52 26.46
N SER A 921 31.91 -14.36 27.48
CA SER A 921 32.57 -14.29 28.79
C SER A 921 33.36 -15.57 29.09
N ASN A 922 34.56 -15.41 29.62
CA ASN A 922 35.43 -16.50 30.06
C ASN A 922 35.51 -16.52 31.58
N ILE A 923 35.17 -17.67 32.17
CA ILE A 923 34.97 -17.84 33.61
C ILE A 923 35.99 -18.86 34.12
N TYR A 924 36.79 -18.48 35.11
CA TYR A 924 37.74 -19.35 35.76
C TYR A 924 37.42 -19.41 37.24
N SER A 925 37.26 -20.62 37.78
CA SER A 925 36.96 -20.79 39.19
C SER A 925 37.73 -21.93 39.81
N GLY A 926 38.06 -21.77 41.09
CA GLY A 926 38.64 -22.82 41.92
C GLY A 926 38.12 -22.70 43.34
N PHE A 927 38.00 -23.84 44.03
CA PHE A 927 37.58 -23.87 45.42
C PHE A 927 38.42 -24.85 46.25
N ILE A 928 38.51 -24.57 47.54
CA ILE A 928 39.03 -25.50 48.55
C ILE A 928 38.02 -25.54 49.70
N SER A 929 37.51 -26.73 50.00
CA SER A 929 36.54 -26.97 51.07
C SER A 929 37.06 -28.04 52.04
N GLY A 930 36.55 -28.03 53.26
CA GLY A 930 36.85 -29.07 54.25
C GLY A 930 35.84 -29.09 55.38
N GLY A 931 35.61 -30.27 55.92
CA GLY A 931 34.66 -30.49 57.01
C GLY A 931 35.13 -31.54 58.00
N TYR A 932 34.62 -31.46 59.23
CA TYR A 932 34.87 -32.45 60.28
C TYR A 932 33.53 -33.03 60.76
N PHE A 933 33.38 -34.34 60.74
CA PHE A 933 32.14 -35.01 61.12
C PHE A 933 32.15 -35.48 62.58
N PHE A 934 31.24 -34.93 63.38
CA PHE A 934 30.92 -35.45 64.71
C PHE A 934 29.79 -36.47 64.62
N ALA A 935 29.99 -37.64 65.24
CA ALA A 935 28.99 -38.68 65.39
C ALA A 935 28.19 -38.44 66.68
N LEU A 936 26.86 -38.26 66.58
CA LEU A 936 25.96 -37.99 67.70
C LEU A 936 24.81 -39.00 67.70
N GLY A 937 25.14 -40.28 67.88
CA GLY A 937 24.22 -41.40 67.62
C GLY A 937 23.92 -41.48 66.12
N ASP A 938 22.64 -41.59 65.76
CA ASP A 938 22.17 -41.60 64.36
C ASP A 938 22.39 -40.26 63.63
N TRP A 939 22.78 -39.19 64.34
CA TRP A 939 22.95 -37.85 63.79
C TRP A 939 24.41 -37.59 63.40
N ASP A 940 24.56 -36.95 62.24
CA ASP A 940 25.81 -36.45 61.71
C ASP A 940 25.81 -34.92 61.74
N LEU A 941 26.74 -34.35 62.50
CA LEU A 941 26.99 -32.92 62.59
C LEU A 941 28.34 -32.62 61.91
N GLU A 942 28.33 -31.71 60.94
CA GLU A 942 29.50 -31.33 60.14
C GLU A 942 29.64 -29.80 60.12
N PRO A 943 30.51 -29.21 60.97
CA PRO A 943 31.06 -27.89 60.70
C PRO A 943 31.95 -27.98 59.46
N PHE A 944 31.79 -27.02 58.54
CA PHE A 944 32.56 -26.95 57.31
C PHE A 944 33.04 -25.52 57.03
N ALA A 945 34.15 -25.41 56.32
CA ALA A 945 34.68 -24.17 55.79
C ALA A 945 35.03 -24.36 54.31
N ASN A 946 34.75 -23.34 53.50
CA ASN A 946 35.03 -23.33 52.07
C ASN A 946 35.62 -21.98 51.66
N LEU A 947 36.45 -21.96 50.63
CA LEU A 947 36.98 -20.76 50.00
C LEU A 947 36.83 -20.91 48.48
N ASP A 948 35.88 -20.17 47.90
CA ASP A 948 35.72 -20.08 46.45
C ASP A 948 36.46 -18.87 45.90
N TYR A 949 37.14 -19.03 44.76
CA TYR A 949 37.60 -17.93 43.91
C TYR A 949 36.95 -18.05 42.52
N THR A 950 36.49 -16.93 41.97
CA THR A 950 35.95 -16.83 40.62
C THR A 950 36.45 -15.55 39.94
N HIS A 951 37.05 -15.71 38.77
CA HIS A 951 37.40 -14.64 37.84
C HIS A 951 36.47 -14.73 36.62
N VAL A 952 35.81 -13.63 36.28
CA VAL A 952 35.03 -13.50 35.04
C VAL A 952 35.68 -12.43 34.17
N LYS A 953 35.94 -12.75 32.90
CA LYS A 953 36.42 -11.81 31.89
C LYS A 953 35.41 -11.72 30.75
N ASP A 954 34.79 -10.56 30.60
CA ASP A 954 33.88 -10.24 29.51
C ASP A 954 34.67 -9.57 28.37
N ASP A 955 34.49 -10.02 27.14
CA ASP A 955 35.14 -9.40 25.99
C ASP A 955 34.53 -8.04 25.62
N GLY A 956 35.27 -7.24 24.86
CA GLY A 956 34.82 -5.92 24.40
C GLY A 956 33.97 -6.06 23.14
N TYR A 957 32.90 -5.28 23.03
CA TYR A 957 32.00 -5.30 21.88
C TYR A 957 31.45 -3.89 21.58
N THR A 958 30.93 -3.69 20.37
CA THR A 958 30.14 -2.50 20.03
C THR A 958 28.69 -2.94 19.87
N GLU A 959 27.78 -2.17 20.45
CA GLU A 959 26.34 -2.42 20.34
C GLU A 959 25.86 -2.30 18.88
N THR A 960 24.67 -2.85 18.60
CA THR A 960 24.02 -2.79 17.30
C THR A 960 22.53 -2.45 17.45
N GLY A 961 21.88 -1.97 16.39
CA GLY A 961 20.45 -1.63 16.39
C GLY A 961 20.12 -0.17 16.75
N ALA A 962 20.93 0.51 17.57
CA ALA A 962 20.72 1.92 17.95
C ALA A 962 21.45 2.93 17.05
N GLY A 963 21.89 2.51 15.85
CA GLY A 963 22.54 3.40 14.87
C GLY A 963 23.80 4.10 15.41
N ALA A 964 23.77 5.42 15.46
CA ALA A 964 24.87 6.24 15.99
C ALA A 964 24.97 6.18 17.53
N MET A 965 23.89 5.79 18.21
CA MET A 965 23.83 5.69 19.68
C MET A 965 24.36 4.36 20.23
N ASN A 966 24.86 3.47 19.36
CA ASN A 966 25.52 2.24 19.78
C ASN A 966 26.82 2.55 20.54
N ALA A 967 26.91 2.15 21.81
CA ALA A 967 28.14 2.29 22.58
C ALA A 967 29.17 1.20 22.22
N THR A 968 30.45 1.55 22.26
CA THR A 968 31.57 0.60 22.24
C THR A 968 32.04 0.35 23.67
N LEU A 969 31.83 -0.86 24.18
CA LEU A 969 32.11 -1.26 25.54
C LEU A 969 33.45 -1.99 25.60
N SER A 970 34.32 -1.56 26.51
CA SER A 970 35.64 -2.17 26.70
C SER A 970 35.53 -3.59 27.30
N ALA A 971 36.53 -4.42 27.02
CA ALA A 971 36.71 -5.68 27.74
C ALA A 971 36.93 -5.40 29.23
N ASN A 972 36.27 -6.16 30.10
CA ASN A 972 36.34 -5.97 31.55
C ASN A 972 36.58 -7.30 32.26
N ALA A 973 37.14 -7.24 33.47
CA ALA A 973 37.30 -8.39 34.34
C ALA A 973 36.70 -8.10 35.72
N THR A 974 36.31 -9.14 36.45
CA THR A 974 35.76 -9.05 37.81
C THR A 974 36.15 -10.28 38.61
N ASP A 975 36.66 -10.03 39.82
CA ASP A 975 37.17 -11.03 40.74
C ASP A 975 36.30 -11.16 42.00
N SER A 976 36.09 -12.40 42.44
CA SER A 976 35.30 -12.76 43.61
C SER A 976 36.08 -13.77 44.45
N LEU A 977 36.20 -13.52 45.76
CA LEU A 977 36.85 -14.43 46.70
C LEU A 977 35.99 -14.55 47.96
N ARG A 978 35.44 -15.74 48.18
CA ARG A 978 34.36 -15.97 49.14
C ARG A 978 34.69 -17.07 50.14
N PRO A 979 35.25 -16.71 51.32
CA PRO A 979 35.18 -17.57 52.49
C PRO A 979 33.70 -17.85 52.86
N THR A 980 33.42 -19.11 53.17
CA THR A 980 32.16 -19.61 53.70
C THR A 980 32.44 -20.42 54.95
N ILE A 981 31.69 -20.19 56.03
CA ILE A 981 31.73 -21.00 57.25
C ILE A 981 30.31 -21.44 57.56
N GLY A 982 30.11 -22.74 57.78
CA GLY A 982 28.78 -23.30 57.98
C GLY A 982 28.72 -24.54 58.86
N LEU A 983 27.49 -24.95 59.13
CA LEU A 983 27.13 -26.11 59.91
C LEU A 983 26.07 -26.91 59.16
N ARG A 984 26.26 -28.21 59.08
CA ARG A 984 25.35 -29.16 58.42
C ARG A 984 24.95 -30.26 59.39
N VAL A 985 23.68 -30.64 59.34
CA VAL A 985 23.09 -31.71 60.15
C VAL A 985 22.41 -32.70 59.21
N SER A 986 22.58 -34.00 59.43
CA SER A 986 21.81 -35.04 58.73
C SER A 986 21.58 -36.27 59.61
N ARG A 987 20.59 -37.09 59.25
CA ARG A 987 20.28 -38.37 59.91
C ARG A 987 19.87 -39.40 58.86
N SER A 988 20.30 -40.64 59.03
CA SER A 988 19.88 -41.77 58.19
C SER A 988 18.64 -42.47 58.76
N PHE A 989 17.77 -42.96 57.87
CA PHE A 989 16.61 -43.79 58.17
C PHE A 989 16.61 -44.98 57.19
N ALA A 990 16.95 -46.17 57.67
CA ALA A 990 16.81 -47.41 56.91
C ALA A 990 15.37 -47.95 57.01
N PHE A 991 14.90 -48.59 55.94
CA PHE A 991 13.58 -49.24 55.85
C PHE A 991 13.72 -50.75 55.62
N ASP A 992 12.73 -51.52 56.08
CA ASP A 992 12.70 -53.00 55.98
C ASP A 992 12.79 -53.55 54.55
N ASN A 993 12.56 -52.72 53.53
CA ASN A 993 12.66 -53.06 52.11
C ASN A 993 14.06 -52.79 51.49
N GLY A 994 15.06 -52.42 52.31
CA GLY A 994 16.42 -52.14 51.86
C GLY A 994 16.66 -50.71 51.34
N MET A 995 15.65 -49.83 51.39
CA MET A 995 15.82 -48.42 51.08
C MET A 995 16.40 -47.64 52.26
N GLU A 996 17.11 -46.54 51.99
CA GLU A 996 17.60 -45.61 53.00
C GLU A 996 17.22 -44.17 52.62
N LEU A 997 16.58 -43.43 53.52
CA LEU A 997 16.30 -41.99 53.38
C LEU A 997 17.18 -41.19 54.32
N ARG A 998 17.80 -40.12 53.81
CA ARG A 998 18.69 -39.25 54.59
C ARG A 998 18.37 -37.76 54.38
N PRO A 999 17.50 -37.15 55.22
CA PRO A 999 17.34 -35.70 55.24
C PRO A 999 18.59 -34.98 55.78
N ARG A 1000 18.74 -33.74 55.33
CA ARG A 1000 19.85 -32.82 55.63
C ARG A 1000 19.34 -31.38 55.76
N VAL A 1001 19.88 -30.65 56.72
CA VAL A 1001 19.71 -29.20 56.87
C VAL A 1001 21.10 -28.57 57.03
N SER A 1002 21.31 -27.36 56.51
CA SER A 1002 22.54 -26.59 56.72
C SER A 1002 22.29 -25.09 56.83
N VAL A 1003 23.14 -24.42 57.59
CA VAL A 1003 23.24 -22.95 57.64
C VAL A 1003 24.70 -22.55 57.42
N ALA A 1004 24.93 -21.51 56.64
CA ALA A 1004 26.26 -20.95 56.42
C ALA A 1004 26.23 -19.43 56.32
N TRP A 1005 27.35 -18.80 56.66
CA TRP A 1005 27.65 -17.41 56.36
C TRP A 1005 28.73 -17.36 55.28
N VAL A 1006 28.48 -16.57 54.24
CA VAL A 1006 29.38 -16.31 53.12
C VAL A 1006 29.78 -14.84 53.16
N HIS A 1007 31.05 -14.54 52.87
CA HIS A 1007 31.54 -13.17 52.80
C HIS A 1007 32.34 -12.90 51.51
N GLU A 1008 32.05 -11.81 50.79
CA GLU A 1008 32.81 -11.37 49.60
C GLU A 1008 33.95 -10.40 49.97
N LEU A 1009 35.17 -10.76 49.59
CA LEU A 1009 36.38 -10.01 49.92
C LEU A 1009 36.82 -9.04 48.81
N LEU A 1010 36.60 -9.37 47.53
CA LEU A 1010 37.16 -8.64 46.39
C LEU A 1010 36.18 -7.60 45.84
N ASP A 1011 35.77 -7.72 44.58
CA ASP A 1011 35.08 -6.65 43.86
C ASP A 1011 33.66 -6.45 44.39
N LYS A 1012 33.44 -5.24 44.93
CA LYS A 1012 32.14 -4.83 45.46
C LYS A 1012 31.17 -4.39 44.37
N GLN A 1013 31.67 -3.97 43.20
CA GLN A 1013 30.87 -3.35 42.14
C GLN A 1013 31.47 -3.68 40.78
N ILE A 1014 30.64 -3.97 39.78
CA ILE A 1014 31.08 -4.21 38.40
C ILE A 1014 31.05 -2.86 37.66
N THR A 1015 32.13 -2.51 36.96
CA THR A 1015 32.23 -1.25 36.21
C THR A 1015 32.47 -1.50 34.73
N THR A 1016 31.94 -0.64 33.87
CA THR A 1016 32.13 -0.75 32.41
C THR A 1016 32.60 0.60 31.87
N ASP A 1017 33.74 0.59 31.18
CA ASP A 1017 34.19 1.71 30.36
C ASP A 1017 33.56 1.60 28.97
N ALA A 1018 32.84 2.64 28.57
CA ALA A 1018 32.15 2.73 27.29
C ALA A 1018 32.59 3.99 26.53
N ASN A 1019 32.52 3.92 25.20
CA ASN A 1019 32.67 5.06 24.31
C ASN A 1019 31.39 5.19 23.46
N ILE A 1020 30.81 6.40 23.41
CA ILE A 1020 29.72 6.73 22.50
C ILE A 1020 30.18 7.92 21.66
N LEU A 1021 30.10 7.78 20.33
CA LEU A 1021 30.41 8.85 19.37
C LEU A 1021 31.76 9.57 19.61
N GLY A 1022 32.76 8.84 20.09
CA GLY A 1022 34.11 9.35 20.38
C GLY A 1022 34.35 9.79 21.82
N ALA A 1023 33.32 10.07 22.62
CA ALA A 1023 33.45 10.44 24.03
C ALA A 1023 33.36 9.21 24.95
N THR A 1024 34.19 9.18 26.01
CA THR A 1024 34.28 8.05 26.95
C THR A 1024 33.59 8.34 28.28
N PHE A 1025 32.80 7.39 28.77
CA PHE A 1025 32.22 7.41 30.11
C PHE A 1025 32.41 6.08 30.84
N ARG A 1026 32.30 6.10 32.18
CA ARG A 1026 32.34 4.90 33.02
C ARG A 1026 31.01 4.72 33.74
N SER A 1027 30.34 3.61 33.47
CA SER A 1027 29.15 3.16 34.19
C SER A 1027 29.51 2.18 35.32
N ARG A 1028 28.63 2.06 36.32
CA ARG A 1028 28.73 1.10 37.42
C ARG A 1028 27.41 0.36 37.62
N GLY A 1029 27.49 -0.95 37.81
CA GLY A 1029 26.33 -1.78 38.15
C GLY A 1029 25.98 -1.69 39.64
N VAL A 1030 24.92 -2.42 40.02
CA VAL A 1030 24.46 -2.49 41.42
C VAL A 1030 25.59 -3.00 42.33
N ASP A 1031 25.77 -2.32 43.47
CA ASP A 1031 26.67 -2.73 44.54
C ASP A 1031 26.32 -4.15 45.06
N ILE A 1032 27.35 -4.96 45.34
CA ILE A 1032 27.22 -6.30 45.90
C ILE A 1032 27.40 -6.19 47.41
N ASP A 1033 26.35 -6.36 48.22
CA ASP A 1033 26.52 -6.59 49.66
C ASP A 1033 27.37 -7.85 49.88
N ARG A 1034 28.38 -7.65 50.73
CA ARG A 1034 29.44 -8.61 50.99
C ARG A 1034 28.99 -9.76 51.85
N ASN A 1035 27.93 -9.64 52.63
CA ASN A 1035 27.49 -10.71 53.53
C ASN A 1035 26.33 -11.48 52.92
N THR A 1036 26.25 -12.78 53.14
CA THR A 1036 25.09 -13.58 52.73
C THR A 1036 24.87 -14.72 53.72
N VAL A 1037 23.63 -14.92 54.14
CA VAL A 1037 23.22 -16.11 54.89
C VAL A 1037 22.67 -17.14 53.92
N GLN A 1038 23.21 -18.35 53.97
CA GLN A 1038 22.72 -19.49 53.19
C GLN A 1038 21.98 -20.47 54.09
N LEU A 1039 20.79 -20.87 53.67
CA LEU A 1039 19.94 -21.85 54.32
C LEU A 1039 19.67 -22.99 53.34
N GLY A 1040 20.11 -24.20 53.68
CA GLY A 1040 19.98 -25.40 52.84
C GLY A 1040 19.10 -26.46 53.48
N VAL A 1041 18.23 -27.07 52.69
CA VAL A 1041 17.45 -28.27 53.06
C VAL A 1041 17.50 -29.25 51.89
N GLY A 1042 17.68 -30.53 52.16
CA GLY A 1042 17.66 -31.54 51.10
C GLY A 1042 17.76 -32.96 51.65
N GLY A 1043 17.99 -33.92 50.77
CA GLY A 1043 18.26 -35.29 51.17
C GLY A 1043 18.53 -36.22 50.00
N ASP A 1044 19.02 -37.40 50.33
CA ASP A 1044 19.24 -38.51 49.41
C ASP A 1044 18.36 -39.71 49.81
N VAL A 1045 17.94 -40.48 48.81
CA VAL A 1045 17.19 -41.73 48.94
C VAL A 1045 17.92 -42.82 48.16
N LYS A 1046 18.57 -43.75 48.88
CA LYS A 1046 19.13 -44.97 48.31
C LYS A 1046 17.97 -45.91 48.01
N ILE A 1047 17.75 -46.22 46.72
CA ILE A 1047 16.73 -47.18 46.28
C ILE A 1047 17.29 -48.61 46.33
N ASN A 1048 18.55 -48.76 45.96
CA ASN A 1048 19.38 -49.97 46.09
C ASN A 1048 20.87 -49.55 46.03
N ASP A 1049 21.78 -50.51 46.05
CA ASP A 1049 23.23 -50.25 46.06
C ASP A 1049 23.77 -49.54 44.80
N GLN A 1050 23.04 -49.59 43.69
CA GLN A 1050 23.43 -48.96 42.44
C GLN A 1050 22.74 -47.62 42.17
N PHE A 1051 21.55 -47.37 42.73
CA PHE A 1051 20.70 -46.24 42.35
C PHE A 1051 20.26 -45.38 43.55
N THR A 1052 20.59 -44.10 43.49
CA THR A 1052 20.22 -43.09 44.50
C THR A 1052 19.57 -41.88 43.84
N LEU A 1053 18.45 -41.43 44.41
CA LEU A 1053 17.80 -40.16 44.08
C LEU A 1053 18.19 -39.10 45.11
N PHE A 1054 18.24 -37.83 44.74
CA PHE A 1054 18.41 -36.73 45.69
C PHE A 1054 17.71 -35.45 45.24
N ALA A 1055 17.40 -34.61 46.22
CA ALA A 1055 16.89 -33.26 45.99
C ALA A 1055 17.49 -32.30 47.02
N ASP A 1056 17.78 -31.07 46.60
CA ASP A 1056 18.24 -29.99 47.47
C ASP A 1056 17.62 -28.64 47.10
N TYR A 1057 17.34 -27.86 48.14
CA TYR A 1057 16.92 -26.47 48.08
C TYR A 1057 17.91 -25.61 48.88
N THR A 1058 18.35 -24.51 48.30
CA THR A 1058 19.21 -23.53 48.99
C THR A 1058 18.67 -22.13 48.78
N ALA A 1059 18.43 -21.40 49.87
CA ALA A 1059 18.14 -19.97 49.85
C ALA A 1059 19.40 -19.19 50.25
N SER A 1060 19.82 -18.23 49.42
CA SER A 1060 20.86 -17.25 49.72
C SER A 1060 20.18 -15.89 49.93
N LEU A 1061 20.40 -15.26 51.08
CA LEU A 1061 19.68 -14.06 51.52
C LEU A 1061 20.67 -13.00 52.04
N ASN A 1062 20.50 -11.76 51.59
CA ASN A 1062 21.06 -10.56 52.23
C ASN A 1062 20.15 -9.34 51.99
N ASP A 1063 20.64 -8.13 52.28
CA ASP A 1063 19.83 -6.90 52.22
C ASP A 1063 19.58 -6.42 50.77
N ASP A 1064 20.50 -6.71 49.84
CA ASP A 1064 20.47 -6.22 48.45
C ASP A 1064 19.96 -7.26 47.43
N TRP A 1065 19.98 -8.56 47.74
CA TRP A 1065 19.46 -9.63 46.88
C TRP A 1065 18.95 -10.87 47.63
N ASN A 1066 18.14 -11.64 46.93
CA ASN A 1066 17.81 -13.02 47.27
C ASN A 1066 18.02 -13.95 46.08
N ASN A 1067 18.28 -15.22 46.36
CA ASN A 1067 18.31 -16.30 45.38
C ASN A 1067 17.84 -17.61 45.99
N HIS A 1068 17.14 -18.39 45.18
CA HIS A 1068 16.58 -19.68 45.53
C HIS A 1068 17.00 -20.70 44.47
N SER A 1069 17.80 -21.69 44.88
CA SER A 1069 18.17 -22.81 44.02
C SER A 1069 17.38 -24.06 44.38
N ILE A 1070 16.85 -24.76 43.37
CA ILE A 1070 16.13 -26.03 43.50
C ILE A 1070 16.77 -27.02 42.54
N ASN A 1071 17.29 -28.13 43.06
CA ASN A 1071 18.02 -29.11 42.26
C ASN A 1071 17.53 -30.52 42.59
N VAL A 1072 17.37 -31.35 41.55
CA VAL A 1072 16.98 -32.75 41.67
C VAL A 1072 17.89 -33.57 40.77
N GLY A 1073 18.30 -34.76 41.21
CA GLY A 1073 19.17 -35.60 40.41
C GLY A 1073 19.24 -37.05 40.83
N VAL A 1074 20.07 -37.78 40.08
CA VAL A 1074 20.27 -39.22 40.18
C VAL A 1074 21.75 -39.55 40.24
N ARG A 1075 22.06 -40.66 40.90
CA ARG A 1075 23.39 -41.28 40.94
C ARG A 1075 23.27 -42.75 40.56
N ILE A 1076 24.18 -43.20 39.71
CA ILE A 1076 24.26 -44.59 39.25
C ILE A 1076 25.69 -45.10 39.48
N MET A 1077 25.84 -46.22 40.19
CA MET A 1077 27.12 -46.91 40.40
C MET A 1077 27.17 -48.17 39.52
N PHE A 1078 28.28 -48.33 38.79
CA PHE A 1078 28.51 -49.38 37.78
C PHE A 1078 29.54 -50.43 38.23
#